data_AF-A0A662YBC0-F1
#
_entry.id   AF-A0A662YBC0-F1
#
_cell.length_a   1.000
_cell.length_b   1.000
_cell.length_c   1.000
_cell.angle_alpha   90.00
_cell.angle_beta   90.00
_cell.angle_gamma   90.00
#
_symmetry.space_group_name_H-M   'P 1'
#
loop_
_entity.id
_entity.type
_entity.pdbx_description
1 polymer ?
#
loop_
_entity_poly.entity_id
_entity_poly.type
_entity_poly.pdbx_seq_one_letter_code
_entity_poly.pdbx_strand_id
1 'polypeptide(L)'
;MAKMAMSSMAHLPCRQLSRTVAVLGILASFQGVNANTPKYVEVDNGSSLMRVLYQTDIWSDPHIHYSGDSGDWTTAPGIAMVNSTFDGYSASDGWFEYELENTTTLVFDVNDGVSTWDNNDGSNYFLGVPGTWSLVSAINENTTAQAAQEYLNTSGYTITTVKESGSSLVIELKQDTTSITDTYGDDITTLKVEVTKTTTDSVQVKISDKVSDRWEVPTSLYSKGSLGSSSASSKTSAWSKTSCNLDFTYSKSPFSFKVTRKSDGYVLFDSSALSMVLKDQYLQIATAIASDINVYGVGETTHSNMRLNAGDKHTLWARDEGSANSNVNLYGSHPFFMGVNGKGKAHGVFLLNSNGMDITLEEDMLVYQTLGGILDFHILAGPSPAEVVSQYTALIGKPKLMPYWSYGFHQCRWGYNSTDALRTVVEKYAENKIPLDVMWTDIDYMDGYHDFTLDPVNFAQADMESFIADLHASGHKYVPIIDPGIPDDEDEDAYTNGLALDIFIKDSAGKPYLGQVWPGPTVFPDFFHPKAESYWSDQLKGMHDLIAYDGIWIDMNELANFCPGQTCARQDNITCPYSGSISDQTQCCLECTDDGNKYDHPPFEINNIGSRDGIYRKAISTSAVHYTGALQYDTHNLYGFTESIATNAVQEDLFNKRAFTLSRSTFPGSGAHTAYWTGDNAATWNDIQWSIPTILNFGMYGIPMVGSDICGFSGDTTEELCG
;
A
#
# COMPACT_ATOMS: atom_id res chain seq x y z
N MET A 1 54.69 2.51 3.21
CA MET A 1 55.64 2.03 4.24
C MET A 1 54.81 1.81 5.50
N ALA A 2 54.41 0.57 5.80
CA ALA A 2 55.11 -0.36 6.73
C ALA A 2 55.09 0.18 8.18
N LYS A 3 54.72 -0.54 9.24
CA LYS A 3 54.64 -2.00 9.50
C LYS A 3 54.02 -2.19 10.90
N MET A 4 53.26 -3.29 11.07
CA MET A 4 53.20 -4.25 12.20
C MET A 4 53.53 -3.83 13.65
N ALA A 5 52.69 -4.26 14.59
CA ALA A 5 53.06 -5.25 15.63
C ALA A 5 51.83 -5.91 16.30
N MET A 6 51.85 -7.25 16.35
CA MET A 6 50.98 -8.18 17.10
C MET A 6 51.67 -8.64 18.40
N SER A 7 50.89 -9.32 19.27
CA SER A 7 51.25 -10.24 20.40
C SER A 7 50.91 -9.65 21.79
N SER A 8 50.27 -10.34 22.76
CA SER A 8 50.21 -11.77 23.09
C SER A 8 48.98 -12.16 23.95
N MET A 9 48.53 -13.42 23.84
CA MET A 9 47.59 -14.15 24.73
C MET A 9 48.25 -14.72 26.02
N ALA A 10 47.46 -14.92 27.08
CA ALA A 10 47.50 -16.05 28.06
C ALA A 10 46.26 -15.94 29.02
N HIS A 11 45.21 -16.78 28.93
CA HIS A 11 44.95 -18.12 29.52
C HIS A 11 44.52 -18.23 31.01
N LEU A 12 43.20 -18.52 31.18
CA LEU A 12 42.50 -19.46 32.11
C LEU A 12 42.47 -19.19 33.65
N PRO A 13 41.49 -19.71 34.46
CA PRO A 13 40.67 -20.92 34.22
C PRO A 13 39.16 -20.92 34.63
N CYS A 14 38.54 -22.02 34.21
CA CYS A 14 37.19 -22.56 34.43
C CYS A 14 36.92 -23.00 35.90
N ARG A 15 35.64 -22.95 36.34
CA ARG A 15 35.10 -23.71 37.49
C ARG A 15 33.61 -24.08 37.28
N GLN A 16 33.32 -25.39 37.37
CA GLN A 16 32.01 -26.01 37.49
C GLN A 16 31.49 -26.02 38.94
N LEU A 17 30.15 -26.08 39.12
CA LEU A 17 29.34 -26.93 40.04
C LEU A 17 27.88 -26.39 40.05
N SER A 18 26.90 -27.05 39.43
CA SER A 18 26.05 -28.16 39.93
C SER A 18 24.80 -27.75 40.74
N ARG A 19 23.62 -27.99 40.12
CA ARG A 19 22.30 -28.44 40.65
C ARG A 19 21.47 -27.49 41.52
N THR A 20 20.20 -27.27 41.13
CA THR A 20 19.02 -27.96 41.71
C THR A 20 17.77 -27.68 40.86
N VAL A 21 17.01 -28.75 40.62
CA VAL A 21 15.70 -28.82 39.95
C VAL A 21 14.59 -28.33 40.89
N ALA A 22 13.66 -27.52 40.39
CA ALA A 22 12.33 -27.38 40.98
C ALA A 22 11.29 -27.37 39.86
N VAL A 23 10.53 -28.46 39.79
CA VAL A 23 9.34 -28.67 38.96
C VAL A 23 8.16 -28.01 39.66
N LEU A 24 7.45 -27.13 38.97
CA LEU A 24 6.03 -26.88 39.23
C LEU A 24 5.38 -26.41 37.93
N GLY A 25 4.60 -27.31 37.34
CA GLY A 25 3.78 -27.03 36.17
C GLY A 25 2.54 -26.22 36.55
N ILE A 26 2.19 -25.28 35.68
CA ILE A 26 0.83 -24.78 35.51
C ILE A 26 0.57 -24.76 34.01
N LEU A 27 -0.48 -25.48 33.61
CA LEU A 27 -0.96 -25.63 32.25
C LEU A 27 -1.29 -24.25 31.65
N ALA A 28 -0.61 -23.87 30.58
CA ALA A 28 -1.10 -22.87 29.65
C ALA A 28 -1.99 -23.59 28.63
N SER A 29 -3.30 -23.44 28.79
CA SER A 29 -4.28 -23.78 27.76
C SER A 29 -4.17 -22.75 26.63
N PHE A 30 -3.38 -23.08 25.61
CA PHE A 30 -3.44 -22.43 24.31
C PHE A 30 -4.66 -22.96 23.56
N GLN A 31 -5.71 -22.14 23.41
CA GLN A 31 -6.62 -22.24 22.26
C GLN A 31 -7.17 -20.85 21.95
N GLY A 32 -6.77 -20.32 20.80
CA GLY A 32 -7.28 -19.11 20.19
C GLY A 32 -6.97 -19.07 18.69
N VAL A 33 -8.06 -19.03 17.90
CA VAL A 33 -8.25 -18.40 16.58
C VAL A 33 -8.01 -19.20 15.26
N ASN A 34 -9.16 -19.39 14.60
CA ASN A 34 -9.56 -19.46 13.17
C ASN A 34 -9.17 -20.55 12.15
N ALA A 35 -10.19 -20.81 11.32
CA ALA A 35 -10.30 -21.79 10.25
C ALA A 35 -9.57 -21.35 8.98
N ASN A 36 -8.40 -21.97 8.76
CA ASN A 36 -7.99 -22.63 7.52
C ASN A 36 -6.85 -23.56 7.93
N THR A 37 -7.16 -24.71 8.54
CA THR A 37 -6.17 -25.79 8.61
C THR A 37 -6.03 -26.30 7.18
N PRO A 38 -4.88 -26.09 6.55
CA PRO A 38 -4.07 -27.24 6.18
C PRO A 38 -2.58 -26.91 6.38
N LYS A 39 -1.60 -27.80 6.29
CA LYS A 39 -1.05 -28.20 4.98
C LYS A 39 0.06 -29.25 5.10
N TYR A 40 0.27 -29.87 6.27
CA TYR A 40 1.03 -31.13 6.34
C TYR A 40 0.27 -32.22 7.10
N VAL A 41 0.35 -33.45 6.61
CA VAL A 41 -0.38 -34.61 7.09
C VAL A 41 0.61 -35.60 7.68
N GLU A 42 0.33 -36.06 8.90
CA GLU A 42 1.05 -37.18 9.50
C GLU A 42 0.70 -38.47 8.72
N VAL A 43 1.69 -39.04 8.05
CA VAL A 43 1.53 -40.23 7.19
C VAL A 43 1.77 -41.52 7.98
N ASP A 44 2.76 -41.52 8.88
CA ASP A 44 3.08 -42.64 9.78
C ASP A 44 3.87 -42.16 11.01
N ASN A 45 3.55 -42.73 12.19
CA ASN A 45 4.21 -42.49 13.48
C ASN A 45 5.10 -43.66 13.95
N GLY A 46 5.24 -44.71 13.14
CA GLY A 46 6.03 -45.89 13.47
C GLY A 46 7.54 -45.76 13.25
N SER A 47 8.00 -44.65 12.67
CA SER A 47 9.42 -44.42 12.35
C SER A 47 10.15 -43.66 13.45
N SER A 48 11.38 -44.05 13.76
CA SER A 48 12.29 -43.28 14.63
C SER A 48 13.00 -42.13 13.90
N LEU A 49 12.67 -41.92 12.63
CA LEU A 49 13.27 -40.91 11.75
C LEU A 49 12.27 -39.79 11.51
N MET A 50 12.78 -38.57 11.39
CA MET A 50 12.00 -37.43 10.93
C MET A 50 12.11 -37.37 9.40
N ARG A 51 11.01 -37.58 8.69
CA ARG A 51 10.94 -37.53 7.23
C ARG A 51 9.94 -36.49 6.77
N VAL A 52 10.36 -35.61 5.88
CA VAL A 52 9.52 -34.63 5.19
C VAL A 52 9.31 -35.11 3.77
N LEU A 53 8.07 -35.33 3.37
CA LEU A 53 7.64 -35.51 1.99
C LEU A 53 7.08 -34.16 1.52
N TYR A 54 7.61 -33.59 0.45
CA TYR A 54 7.19 -32.28 -0.04
C TYR A 54 6.72 -32.39 -1.48
N GLN A 55 5.48 -31.99 -1.75
CA GLN A 55 4.92 -31.97 -3.10
C GLN A 55 5.00 -30.57 -3.68
N THR A 56 5.55 -30.44 -4.88
CA THR A 56 5.52 -29.21 -5.64
C THR A 56 5.40 -29.53 -7.13
N ASP A 57 4.55 -28.77 -7.81
CA ASP A 57 4.38 -28.88 -9.27
C ASP A 57 5.22 -27.84 -10.03
N ILE A 58 5.87 -26.92 -9.29
CA ILE A 58 6.57 -25.76 -9.85
C ILE A 58 8.09 -25.85 -9.71
N TRP A 59 8.60 -26.57 -8.72
CA TRP A 59 10.04 -26.69 -8.50
C TRP A 59 10.56 -28.07 -8.89
N SER A 60 11.60 -28.08 -9.72
CA SER A 60 12.28 -29.30 -10.13
C SER A 60 13.43 -29.71 -9.20
N ASP A 61 13.87 -28.81 -8.31
CA ASP A 61 15.00 -29.01 -7.39
C ASP A 61 14.77 -28.27 -6.04
N PRO A 62 13.73 -28.64 -5.26
CA PRO A 62 13.44 -27.99 -3.99
C PRO A 62 14.53 -28.25 -2.95
N HIS A 63 14.85 -27.25 -2.14
CA HIS A 63 15.81 -27.32 -1.06
C HIS A 63 15.10 -27.12 0.28
N ILE A 64 15.35 -28.00 1.25
CA ILE A 64 14.89 -27.85 2.62
C ILE A 64 15.93 -27.10 3.44
N HIS A 65 15.54 -25.98 4.02
CA HIS A 65 16.32 -25.19 4.96
C HIS A 65 15.72 -25.40 6.34
N TYR A 66 16.51 -25.88 7.31
CA TYR A 66 15.95 -26.29 8.60
C TYR A 66 16.86 -26.02 9.78
N SER A 67 16.24 -26.05 10.97
CA SER A 67 16.86 -26.13 12.29
C SER A 67 16.28 -27.34 13.04
N GLY A 68 17.15 -28.26 13.46
CA GLY A 68 16.80 -29.44 14.23
C GLY A 68 17.04 -29.24 15.74
N ASP A 69 17.27 -30.34 16.46
CA ASP A 69 17.46 -30.31 17.93
C ASP A 69 18.67 -29.48 18.41
N SER A 70 19.65 -29.17 17.54
CA SER A 70 20.78 -28.30 17.88
C SER A 70 20.42 -26.82 17.93
N GLY A 71 19.31 -26.42 17.30
CA GLY A 71 18.91 -25.01 17.12
C GLY A 71 19.67 -24.28 15.99
N ASP A 72 20.75 -24.86 15.46
CA ASP A 72 21.51 -24.29 14.35
C ASP A 72 20.78 -24.50 13.01
N TRP A 73 20.60 -23.42 12.24
CA TRP A 73 20.05 -23.48 10.89
C TRP A 73 21.09 -23.95 9.87
N THR A 74 20.65 -24.71 8.87
CA THR A 74 21.45 -24.98 7.66
C THR A 74 21.80 -23.69 6.93
N THR A 75 22.92 -23.59 6.23
CA THR A 75 23.19 -22.39 5.39
C THR A 75 22.24 -22.32 4.20
N ALA A 76 21.62 -21.16 3.95
CA ALA A 76 20.77 -20.94 2.77
C ALA A 76 21.53 -21.23 1.44
N PRO A 77 20.89 -21.86 0.43
CA PRO A 77 19.46 -22.18 0.32
C PRO A 77 19.04 -23.48 1.05
N GLY A 78 19.86 -24.03 1.95
CA GLY A 78 19.56 -25.29 2.61
C GLY A 78 20.06 -26.48 1.79
N ILE A 79 19.40 -27.62 1.94
CA ILE A 79 19.85 -28.90 1.40
C ILE A 79 18.85 -29.38 0.34
N ALA A 80 19.33 -29.69 -0.87
CA ALA A 80 18.49 -30.24 -1.93
C ALA A 80 17.73 -31.49 -1.47
N MET A 81 16.41 -31.48 -1.65
CA MET A 81 15.55 -32.64 -1.42
C MET A 81 15.67 -33.59 -2.62
N VAL A 82 15.52 -34.88 -2.38
CA VAL A 82 15.61 -35.89 -3.44
C VAL A 82 14.21 -36.31 -3.89
N ASN A 83 14.07 -36.82 -5.12
CA ASN A 83 12.82 -37.40 -5.58
C ASN A 83 12.30 -38.47 -4.62
N SER A 84 11.04 -38.37 -4.19
CA SER A 84 10.44 -39.27 -3.22
C SER A 84 10.36 -40.70 -3.74
N THR A 85 10.80 -41.64 -2.91
CA THR A 85 10.65 -43.09 -3.11
C THR A 85 9.61 -43.71 -2.17
N PHE A 86 8.94 -42.89 -1.36
CA PHE A 86 7.97 -43.32 -0.37
C PHE A 86 6.66 -43.80 -1.02
N ASP A 87 6.12 -44.94 -0.55
CA ASP A 87 4.94 -45.55 -1.14
C ASP A 87 3.71 -44.65 -0.98
N GLY A 88 3.00 -44.39 -2.08
CA GLY A 88 1.88 -43.44 -2.14
C GLY A 88 2.24 -41.96 -2.36
N TYR A 89 3.54 -41.62 -2.43
CA TYR A 89 4.04 -40.24 -2.62
C TYR A 89 5.11 -40.22 -3.71
N SER A 90 4.69 -40.39 -4.96
CA SER A 90 5.61 -40.67 -6.07
C SER A 90 6.26 -39.40 -6.63
N ALA A 91 7.53 -39.51 -7.03
CA ALA A 91 8.21 -38.42 -7.74
C ALA A 91 7.52 -38.00 -9.05
N SER A 92 6.78 -38.90 -9.71
CA SER A 92 5.99 -38.53 -10.90
C SER A 92 4.81 -37.62 -10.60
N ASP A 93 4.36 -37.57 -9.34
CA ASP A 93 3.31 -36.67 -8.87
C ASP A 93 3.91 -35.45 -8.13
N GLY A 94 5.17 -35.11 -8.40
CA GLY A 94 5.83 -33.91 -7.84
C GLY A 94 6.34 -34.05 -6.40
N TRP A 95 6.44 -35.28 -5.87
CA TRP A 95 6.91 -35.50 -4.50
C TRP A 95 8.44 -35.62 -4.39
N PHE A 96 8.98 -34.90 -3.41
CA PHE A 96 10.36 -34.94 -2.94
C PHE A 96 10.40 -35.42 -1.49
N GLU A 97 11.53 -35.93 -1.04
CA GLU A 97 11.74 -36.35 0.33
C GLU A 97 13.08 -35.88 0.91
N TYR A 98 13.08 -35.62 2.21
CA TYR A 98 14.29 -35.41 3.00
C TYR A 98 14.17 -36.10 4.36
N GLU A 99 15.27 -36.72 4.80
CA GLU A 99 15.32 -37.53 6.01
C GLU A 99 16.37 -37.04 6.98
N LEU A 100 15.99 -37.01 8.25
CA LEU A 100 16.82 -36.57 9.36
C LEU A 100 16.89 -37.69 10.42
N GLU A 101 18.10 -38.15 10.69
CA GLU A 101 18.37 -39.12 11.75
C GLU A 101 18.44 -38.43 13.12
N ASN A 102 17.95 -39.09 14.16
CA ASN A 102 18.05 -38.66 15.57
C ASN A 102 17.48 -37.25 15.85
N THR A 103 16.53 -36.78 15.05
CA THR A 103 15.89 -35.47 15.20
C THR A 103 14.53 -35.63 15.85
N THR A 104 14.32 -34.99 17.00
CA THR A 104 13.05 -35.04 17.74
C THR A 104 12.11 -33.88 17.42
N THR A 105 12.68 -32.74 17.03
CA THR A 105 11.96 -31.54 16.61
C THR A 105 12.59 -30.98 15.35
N LEU A 106 11.76 -30.45 14.45
CA LEU A 106 12.22 -29.83 13.21
C LEU A 106 11.45 -28.54 12.96
N VAL A 107 12.18 -27.44 12.79
CA VAL A 107 11.66 -26.20 12.19
C VAL A 107 12.26 -26.11 10.79
N PHE A 108 11.46 -25.90 9.74
CA PHE A 108 11.98 -25.86 8.37
C PHE A 108 11.15 -25.01 7.41
N ASP A 109 11.77 -24.66 6.29
CA ASP A 109 11.16 -24.07 5.10
C ASP A 109 11.67 -24.82 3.86
N VAL A 110 10.96 -24.69 2.74
CA VAL A 110 11.40 -25.25 1.45
C VAL A 110 11.58 -24.11 0.44
N ASN A 111 12.59 -24.15 -0.43
CA ASN A 111 12.79 -23.13 -1.46
C ASN A 111 13.24 -23.73 -2.81
N ASP A 112 13.26 -22.91 -3.85
CA ASP A 112 13.64 -23.29 -5.22
C ASP A 112 15.17 -23.39 -5.47
N GLY A 113 16.00 -23.29 -4.43
CA GLY A 113 17.45 -23.25 -4.53
C GLY A 113 18.03 -21.87 -4.90
N VAL A 114 17.18 -20.85 -5.07
CA VAL A 114 17.58 -19.51 -5.52
C VAL A 114 17.02 -18.41 -4.62
N SER A 115 15.71 -18.17 -4.65
CA SER A 115 15.10 -17.02 -3.97
C SER A 115 13.63 -17.18 -3.59
N THR A 116 12.94 -18.24 -4.00
CA THR A 116 11.51 -18.41 -3.74
C THR A 116 11.30 -19.38 -2.58
N TRP A 117 10.65 -18.94 -1.49
CA TRP A 117 10.53 -19.69 -0.24
C TRP A 117 9.07 -20.05 0.09
N ASP A 118 8.83 -21.34 0.28
CA ASP A 118 7.59 -21.91 0.78
C ASP A 118 7.71 -22.10 2.29
N ASN A 119 7.04 -21.21 3.02
CA ASN A 119 7.10 -21.09 4.47
C ASN A 119 5.69 -20.98 5.06
N ASN A 120 4.85 -22.01 4.91
CA ASN A 120 3.55 -22.16 5.59
C ASN A 120 2.72 -20.87 5.75
N ASP A 121 2.48 -20.15 4.63
CA ASP A 121 1.74 -18.88 4.62
C ASP A 121 2.35 -17.80 5.55
N GLY A 122 3.69 -17.67 5.57
CA GLY A 122 4.43 -16.66 6.34
C GLY A 122 4.96 -17.12 7.70
N SER A 123 5.12 -18.43 7.91
CA SER A 123 5.71 -19.02 9.13
C SER A 123 6.50 -20.29 8.82
N ASN A 124 7.55 -20.58 9.59
CA ASN A 124 8.30 -21.82 9.34
C ASN A 124 7.47 -23.06 9.74
N TYR A 125 7.62 -24.16 9.00
CA TYR A 125 6.97 -25.44 9.35
C TYR A 125 7.56 -26.00 10.65
N PHE A 126 6.72 -26.58 11.51
CA PHE A 126 7.16 -27.19 12.76
C PHE A 126 6.66 -28.63 12.93
N LEU A 127 7.58 -29.56 13.15
CA LEU A 127 7.32 -30.96 13.48
C LEU A 127 7.81 -31.26 14.89
N GLY A 128 6.87 -31.58 15.79
CA GLY A 128 7.15 -31.80 17.22
C GLY A 128 7.41 -33.24 17.63
N VAL A 129 7.27 -34.20 16.71
CA VAL A 129 7.54 -35.63 16.96
C VAL A 129 8.14 -36.30 15.71
N PRO A 130 9.05 -37.29 15.87
CA PRO A 130 9.51 -38.12 14.77
C PRO A 130 8.36 -38.83 14.06
N GLY A 131 8.45 -38.92 12.75
CA GLY A 131 7.41 -39.48 11.90
C GLY A 131 7.64 -39.13 10.44
N THR A 132 6.79 -39.66 9.58
CA THR A 132 6.72 -39.23 8.17
C THR A 132 5.60 -38.22 8.01
N TRP A 133 5.96 -37.05 7.50
CA TRP A 133 5.06 -35.92 7.34
C TRP A 133 5.03 -35.52 5.88
N SER A 134 3.85 -35.44 5.29
CA SER A 134 3.69 -34.95 3.93
C SER A 134 3.19 -33.52 3.91
N LEU A 135 3.79 -32.68 3.08
CA LEU A 135 3.50 -31.27 2.89
C LEU A 135 3.25 -31.06 1.40
N VAL A 136 2.17 -30.37 1.06
CA VAL A 136 1.93 -29.89 -0.31
C VAL A 136 2.28 -28.42 -0.36
N SER A 137 3.03 -28.02 -1.38
CA SER A 137 3.53 -26.66 -1.57
C SER A 137 2.43 -25.64 -1.33
N ALA A 138 2.66 -24.70 -0.40
CA ALA A 138 1.75 -23.57 -0.21
C ALA A 138 2.02 -22.47 -1.24
N ILE A 139 3.18 -22.51 -1.89
CA ILE A 139 3.42 -21.74 -3.10
C ILE A 139 2.57 -22.34 -4.21
N ASN A 140 1.38 -21.77 -4.31
CA ASN A 140 0.71 -21.63 -5.57
C ASN A 140 1.46 -20.50 -6.29
N GLU A 141 2.31 -20.82 -7.27
CA GLU A 141 2.17 -20.00 -8.46
C GLU A 141 0.74 -20.28 -8.88
N ASN A 142 -0.12 -19.31 -8.59
CA ASN A 142 -1.47 -19.33 -9.06
C ASN A 142 -1.38 -19.12 -10.58
N THR A 143 -0.93 -20.13 -11.33
CA THR A 143 -1.59 -20.50 -12.56
C THR A 143 -2.90 -21.18 -12.19
N THR A 144 -3.72 -20.57 -11.31
CA THR A 144 -5.13 -20.59 -11.67
C THR A 144 -5.14 -19.92 -13.03
N ALA A 145 -5.65 -20.65 -14.02
CA ALA A 145 -6.18 -19.99 -15.19
C ALA A 145 -7.06 -18.85 -14.66
N GLN A 146 -6.52 -17.63 -14.70
CA GLN A 146 -7.19 -16.43 -14.23
C GLN A 146 -8.55 -16.47 -14.91
N ALA A 147 -9.63 -16.38 -14.12
CA ALA A 147 -10.97 -16.38 -14.67
C ALA A 147 -10.99 -15.46 -15.89
N ALA A 148 -11.49 -15.95 -17.03
CA ALA A 148 -11.43 -15.28 -18.32
C ALA A 148 -11.61 -13.77 -18.14
N GLN A 149 -10.58 -12.98 -18.46
CA GLN A 149 -10.65 -11.53 -18.40
C GLN A 149 -11.84 -11.02 -19.22
N GLU A 150 -12.79 -10.41 -18.54
CA GLU A 150 -14.01 -9.89 -19.16
C GLU A 150 -13.75 -8.50 -19.74
N TYR A 151 -12.87 -8.42 -20.73
CA TYR A 151 -12.72 -7.21 -21.54
C TYR A 151 -13.93 -7.07 -22.46
N LEU A 152 -14.53 -5.89 -22.49
CA LEU A 152 -15.64 -5.61 -23.38
C LEU A 152 -15.12 -5.39 -24.81
N ASN A 153 -15.50 -6.29 -25.73
CA ASN A 153 -15.17 -6.17 -27.14
C ASN A 153 -16.33 -5.52 -27.91
N THR A 154 -16.26 -4.20 -28.10
CA THR A 154 -17.26 -3.39 -28.81
C THR A 154 -16.67 -2.73 -30.05
N SER A 155 -17.50 -2.09 -30.87
CA SER A 155 -17.04 -1.29 -32.02
C SER A 155 -16.34 0.02 -31.63
N GLY A 156 -16.36 0.41 -30.35
CA GLY A 156 -15.74 1.62 -29.85
C GLY A 156 -16.37 2.90 -30.41
N TYR A 157 -15.56 3.85 -30.83
CA TYR A 157 -15.98 5.19 -31.21
C TYR A 157 -15.48 5.60 -32.59
N THR A 158 -16.16 6.54 -33.25
CA THR A 158 -15.74 7.12 -34.54
C THR A 158 -15.63 8.64 -34.42
N ILE A 159 -14.62 9.22 -35.07
CA ILE A 159 -14.42 10.68 -35.11
C ILE A 159 -15.53 11.35 -35.93
N THR A 160 -16.17 12.35 -35.32
CA THR A 160 -17.13 13.24 -35.97
C THR A 160 -16.51 14.58 -36.37
N THR A 161 -15.73 15.18 -35.46
CA THR A 161 -15.13 16.50 -35.65
C THR A 161 -13.68 16.49 -35.17
N VAL A 162 -12.81 17.23 -35.86
CA VAL A 162 -11.45 17.55 -35.40
C VAL A 162 -11.26 19.05 -35.55
N LYS A 163 -10.83 19.72 -34.49
CA LYS A 163 -10.55 21.15 -34.50
C LYS A 163 -9.33 21.47 -33.64
N GLU A 164 -8.50 22.40 -34.10
CA GLU A 164 -7.48 23.02 -33.26
C GLU A 164 -8.13 24.16 -32.46
N SER A 165 -7.95 24.16 -31.14
CA SER A 165 -8.52 25.15 -30.22
C SER A 165 -7.42 25.64 -29.28
N GLY A 166 -6.88 26.83 -29.55
CA GLY A 166 -5.78 27.39 -28.76
C GLY A 166 -4.54 26.50 -28.80
N SER A 167 -4.11 26.00 -27.63
CA SER A 167 -2.97 25.10 -27.46
C SER A 167 -3.30 23.62 -27.64
N SER A 168 -4.55 23.28 -27.94
CA SER A 168 -5.04 21.89 -27.88
C SER A 168 -5.66 21.43 -29.20
N LEU A 169 -5.54 20.14 -29.48
CA LEU A 169 -6.30 19.46 -30.52
C LEU A 169 -7.55 18.84 -29.88
N VAL A 170 -8.73 19.22 -30.36
CA VAL A 170 -10.00 18.69 -29.86
C VAL A 170 -10.62 17.77 -30.90
N ILE A 171 -10.86 16.53 -30.52
CA ILE A 171 -11.48 15.49 -31.35
C ILE A 171 -12.81 15.11 -30.69
N GLU A 172 -13.91 15.22 -31.43
CA GLU A 172 -15.22 14.82 -30.95
C GLU A 172 -15.57 13.45 -31.50
N LEU A 173 -15.94 12.53 -30.62
CA LEU A 173 -16.23 11.14 -30.95
C LEU A 173 -17.73 10.87 -30.79
N LYS A 174 -18.22 9.93 -31.59
CA LYS A 174 -19.55 9.33 -31.43
C LYS A 174 -19.39 7.81 -31.37
N GLN A 175 -20.11 7.16 -30.46
CA GLN A 175 -20.11 5.71 -30.35
C GLN A 175 -20.51 5.05 -31.68
N ASP A 176 -19.77 4.01 -32.07
CA ASP A 176 -20.15 3.12 -33.17
C ASP A 176 -21.13 2.07 -32.64
N THR A 177 -22.35 2.08 -33.17
CA THR A 177 -23.44 1.21 -32.71
C THR A 177 -23.47 -0.15 -33.42
N THR A 178 -22.44 -0.51 -34.19
CA THR A 178 -22.40 -1.79 -34.93
C THR A 178 -22.28 -2.99 -33.98
N SER A 179 -21.53 -2.85 -32.89
CA SER A 179 -21.43 -3.82 -31.81
C SER A 179 -21.32 -3.07 -30.48
N ILE A 180 -22.35 -3.19 -29.65
CA ILE A 180 -22.48 -2.58 -28.32
C ILE A 180 -22.92 -3.65 -27.32
N THR A 181 -22.76 -3.37 -26.03
CA THR A 181 -23.23 -4.23 -24.94
C THR A 181 -23.76 -3.38 -23.80
N ASP A 182 -24.81 -3.85 -23.12
CA ASP A 182 -25.39 -3.26 -21.91
C ASP A 182 -24.70 -3.75 -20.63
N THR A 183 -23.72 -4.66 -20.75
CA THR A 183 -22.87 -5.08 -19.63
C THR A 183 -22.26 -3.85 -18.95
N TYR A 184 -22.42 -3.77 -17.63
CA TYR A 184 -21.98 -2.66 -16.79
C TYR A 184 -22.65 -1.29 -17.05
N GLY A 185 -23.80 -1.28 -17.74
CA GLY A 185 -24.64 -0.10 -17.94
C GLY A 185 -24.55 0.52 -19.33
N ASP A 186 -25.19 1.68 -19.50
CA ASP A 186 -25.28 2.38 -20.77
C ASP A 186 -23.96 3.05 -21.17
N ASP A 187 -23.65 3.03 -22.47
CA ASP A 187 -22.49 3.71 -23.02
C ASP A 187 -22.68 5.24 -23.08
N ILE A 188 -21.60 5.96 -22.82
CA ILE A 188 -21.51 7.39 -23.08
C ILE A 188 -21.40 7.58 -24.59
N THR A 189 -22.46 8.07 -25.22
CA THR A 189 -22.61 8.03 -26.68
C THR A 189 -21.76 9.06 -27.44
N THR A 190 -21.34 10.15 -26.79
CA THR A 190 -20.49 11.18 -27.41
C THR A 190 -19.38 11.62 -26.47
N LEU A 191 -18.14 11.58 -26.96
CA LEU A 191 -16.97 11.94 -26.16
C LEU A 191 -16.25 13.13 -26.76
N LYS A 192 -15.42 13.76 -25.92
CA LYS A 192 -14.48 14.81 -26.29
C LYS A 192 -13.09 14.35 -25.88
N VAL A 193 -12.19 14.28 -26.85
CA VAL A 193 -10.75 14.06 -26.64
C VAL A 193 -10.04 15.40 -26.78
N GLU A 194 -9.37 15.84 -25.74
CA GLU A 194 -8.53 17.03 -25.72
C GLU A 194 -7.07 16.63 -25.59
N VAL A 195 -6.27 16.95 -26.60
CA VAL A 195 -4.84 16.70 -26.59
C VAL A 195 -4.12 18.02 -26.36
N THR A 196 -3.33 18.10 -25.30
CA THR A 196 -2.59 19.32 -24.92
C THR A 196 -1.12 19.00 -24.81
N LYS A 197 -0.27 19.74 -25.53
CA LYS A 197 1.19 19.68 -25.35
C LYS A 197 1.53 20.47 -24.10
N THR A 198 1.83 19.79 -23.00
CA THR A 198 2.04 20.42 -21.69
C THR A 198 3.46 20.97 -21.56
N THR A 199 4.47 20.19 -21.94
CA THR A 199 5.86 20.63 -22.03
C THR A 199 6.49 20.16 -23.35
N THR A 200 7.77 20.44 -23.58
CA THR A 200 8.50 19.91 -24.73
C THR A 200 8.54 18.37 -24.71
N ASP A 201 8.49 17.75 -23.53
CA ASP A 201 8.67 16.31 -23.31
C ASP A 201 7.43 15.63 -22.73
N SER A 202 6.25 16.26 -22.80
CA SER A 202 5.01 15.66 -22.30
C SER A 202 3.77 16.08 -23.07
N VAL A 203 2.83 15.15 -23.20
CA VAL A 203 1.50 15.36 -23.80
C VAL A 203 0.44 14.86 -22.83
N GLN A 204 -0.61 15.65 -22.66
CA GLN A 204 -1.84 15.26 -21.98
C GLN A 204 -2.88 14.83 -23.04
N VAL A 205 -3.55 13.71 -22.82
CA VAL A 205 -4.69 13.22 -23.60
C VAL A 205 -5.86 13.00 -22.65
N LYS A 206 -6.81 13.92 -22.66
CA LYS A 206 -8.01 13.89 -21.83
C LYS A 206 -9.21 13.41 -22.63
N ILE A 207 -9.90 12.36 -22.20
CA ILE A 207 -11.11 11.81 -22.82
C ILE A 207 -12.25 11.93 -21.81
N SER A 208 -13.23 12.76 -22.12
CA SER A 208 -14.39 13.04 -21.26
C SER A 208 -15.70 12.86 -22.00
N ASP A 209 -16.81 12.79 -21.25
CA ASP A 209 -18.13 13.02 -21.82
C ASP A 209 -18.19 14.43 -22.42
N LYS A 210 -18.89 14.57 -23.55
CA LYS A 210 -19.15 15.85 -24.21
C LYS A 210 -20.39 16.54 -23.64
N VAL A 211 -21.32 15.78 -23.07
CA VAL A 211 -22.65 16.25 -22.63
C VAL A 211 -22.67 16.62 -21.16
N SER A 212 -22.14 15.76 -20.30
CA SER A 212 -22.18 15.92 -18.84
C SER A 212 -20.79 16.10 -18.27
N ASP A 213 -20.66 16.97 -17.28
CA ASP A 213 -19.43 17.05 -16.49
C ASP A 213 -19.35 15.81 -15.59
N ARG A 214 -18.21 15.12 -15.63
CA ARG A 214 -17.91 13.94 -14.82
C ARG A 214 -16.86 14.30 -13.77
N TRP A 215 -16.68 13.42 -12.78
CA TRP A 215 -15.61 13.58 -11.80
C TRP A 215 -14.25 13.71 -12.49
N GLU A 216 -13.51 14.74 -12.10
CA GLU A 216 -12.11 14.93 -12.43
C GLU A 216 -11.35 15.20 -11.13
N VAL A 217 -10.18 14.57 -10.97
CA VAL A 217 -9.34 14.81 -9.79
C VAL A 217 -8.99 16.30 -9.71
N PRO A 218 -9.27 17.00 -8.59
CA PRO A 218 -9.07 18.44 -8.51
C PRO A 218 -7.59 18.83 -8.67
N THR A 219 -7.27 19.59 -9.71
CA THR A 219 -5.89 20.03 -9.95
C THR A 219 -5.36 20.97 -8.86
N SER A 220 -6.25 21.58 -8.06
CA SER A 220 -5.89 22.41 -6.90
C SER A 220 -5.10 21.66 -5.83
N LEU A 221 -5.21 20.32 -5.75
CA LEU A 221 -4.42 19.50 -4.84
C LEU A 221 -2.92 19.50 -5.19
N TYR A 222 -2.58 19.81 -6.45
CA TYR A 222 -1.20 19.74 -6.96
C TYR A 222 -0.50 21.09 -6.94
N SER A 223 -0.71 21.89 -5.89
CA SER A 223 -0.15 23.26 -5.78
C SER A 223 1.38 23.32 -5.84
N LYS A 224 2.07 22.21 -5.56
CA LYS A 224 3.53 22.05 -5.63
C LYS A 224 4.04 21.55 -6.99
N GLY A 225 3.16 21.20 -7.92
CA GLY A 225 3.47 20.68 -9.25
C GLY A 225 2.95 21.57 -10.38
N SER A 226 3.30 21.24 -11.63
CA SER A 226 2.77 21.96 -12.79
C SER A 226 1.29 21.68 -13.05
N LEU A 227 0.72 20.58 -12.54
CA LEU A 227 -0.72 20.28 -12.63
C LEU A 227 -1.58 21.34 -11.95
N GLY A 228 -1.21 21.77 -10.73
CA GLY A 228 -1.97 22.76 -9.97
C GLY A 228 -1.60 24.21 -10.27
N SER A 229 -0.58 24.43 -11.11
CA SER A 229 -0.20 25.76 -11.53
C SER A 229 -1.21 26.30 -12.54
N SER A 230 -1.99 27.33 -12.16
CA SER A 230 -2.92 28.08 -13.03
C SER A 230 -2.26 28.73 -14.26
N SER A 231 -0.95 28.58 -14.41
CA SER A 231 -0.17 28.94 -15.58
C SER A 231 -0.39 27.99 -16.75
N ALA A 232 -1.56 28.14 -17.37
CA ALA A 232 -1.71 28.17 -18.83
C ALA A 232 -0.90 29.34 -19.47
N SER A 233 0.26 29.71 -18.91
CA SER A 233 1.06 30.89 -19.28
C SER A 233 2.36 30.55 -20.00
N SER A 234 2.62 29.28 -20.33
CA SER A 234 3.34 28.96 -21.56
C SER A 234 2.32 28.84 -22.70
N LYS A 235 1.75 29.98 -23.12
CA LYS A 235 1.03 30.09 -24.38
C LYS A 235 2.03 29.92 -25.53
N THR A 236 2.44 28.68 -25.80
CA THR A 236 3.03 28.34 -27.09
C THR A 236 1.91 28.33 -28.14
N SER A 237 2.14 29.10 -29.20
CA SER A 237 1.44 29.13 -30.49
C SER A 237 0.52 27.94 -30.83
N ALA A 238 -0.67 28.24 -31.38
CA ALA A 238 -1.62 27.33 -32.07
C ALA A 238 -1.09 25.91 -32.31
N TRP A 239 -1.50 24.91 -31.49
CA TRP A 239 -1.16 23.46 -31.53
C TRP A 239 0.25 23.07 -32.05
N SER A 240 1.23 23.99 -32.07
CA SER A 240 2.27 24.03 -33.10
C SER A 240 2.95 22.68 -33.30
N LYS A 241 2.97 22.20 -34.56
CA LYS A 241 3.57 20.91 -34.93
C LYS A 241 5.06 20.80 -34.54
N THR A 242 5.74 21.91 -34.24
CA THR A 242 7.20 21.99 -34.12
C THR A 242 7.78 22.03 -32.71
N SER A 243 7.01 22.21 -31.63
CA SER A 243 7.58 22.48 -30.30
C SER A 243 7.54 21.34 -29.27
N CYS A 244 7.05 20.16 -29.62
CA CYS A 244 7.03 18.98 -28.73
C CYS A 244 7.85 17.84 -29.34
N ASN A 245 8.63 17.15 -28.51
CA ASN A 245 9.42 15.96 -28.86
C ASN A 245 8.53 14.71 -29.07
N LEU A 246 7.21 14.85 -28.91
CA LEU A 246 6.22 13.83 -29.15
C LEU A 246 5.35 14.17 -30.37
N ASP A 247 4.97 13.15 -31.13
CA ASP A 247 3.94 13.18 -32.15
C ASP A 247 2.67 12.49 -31.65
N PHE A 248 1.52 13.08 -31.96
CA PHE A 248 0.20 12.49 -31.72
C PHE A 248 -0.43 12.15 -33.07
N THR A 249 -0.81 10.89 -33.26
CA THR A 249 -1.52 10.41 -34.45
C THR A 249 -2.77 9.65 -34.04
N TYR A 250 -3.76 9.54 -34.93
CA TYR A 250 -5.03 8.87 -34.62
C TYR A 250 -5.66 8.20 -35.84
N SER A 251 -6.45 7.15 -35.58
CA SER A 251 -7.32 6.46 -36.54
C SER A 251 -8.75 6.98 -36.42
N LYS A 252 -9.52 6.93 -37.53
CA LYS A 252 -10.85 7.53 -37.59
C LYS A 252 -11.97 6.63 -37.07
N SER A 253 -11.96 5.36 -37.45
CA SER A 253 -13.03 4.39 -37.21
C SER A 253 -12.46 2.95 -37.30
N PRO A 254 -12.40 2.20 -36.18
CA PRO A 254 -12.57 2.72 -34.82
C PRO A 254 -11.52 3.79 -34.49
N PHE A 255 -11.86 4.69 -33.58
CA PHE A 255 -10.94 5.68 -33.04
C PHE A 255 -9.90 4.99 -32.18
N SER A 256 -8.64 5.30 -32.46
CA SER A 256 -7.50 4.98 -31.61
C SER A 256 -6.46 6.08 -31.79
N PHE A 257 -5.53 6.22 -30.84
CA PHE A 257 -4.45 7.19 -30.93
C PHE A 257 -3.11 6.58 -30.56
N LYS A 258 -2.04 7.19 -31.08
CA LYS A 258 -0.67 6.86 -30.74
C LYS A 258 0.11 8.11 -30.36
N VAL A 259 0.93 7.99 -29.32
CA VAL A 259 1.94 8.98 -28.95
C VAL A 259 3.32 8.41 -29.24
N THR A 260 4.09 9.08 -30.08
CA THR A 260 5.40 8.59 -30.56
C THR A 260 6.49 9.60 -30.23
N ARG A 261 7.61 9.12 -29.68
CA ARG A 261 8.79 9.95 -29.43
C ARG A 261 9.58 10.19 -30.71
N LYS A 262 9.78 11.46 -31.09
CA LYS A 262 10.41 11.85 -32.36
C LYS A 262 11.88 11.45 -32.47
N SER A 263 12.61 11.45 -31.35
CA SER A 263 14.06 11.24 -31.35
C SER A 263 14.47 9.84 -31.79
N ASP A 264 13.62 8.84 -31.56
CA ASP A 264 13.93 7.44 -31.82
C ASP A 264 12.77 6.65 -32.45
N GLY A 265 11.60 7.26 -32.62
CA GLY A 265 10.43 6.66 -33.25
C GLY A 265 9.69 5.65 -32.36
N TYR A 266 10.01 5.55 -31.07
CA TYR A 266 9.31 4.62 -30.17
C TYR A 266 7.89 5.12 -29.87
N VAL A 267 6.93 4.20 -29.95
CA VAL A 267 5.55 4.45 -29.55
C VAL A 267 5.47 4.31 -28.03
N LEU A 268 5.07 5.38 -27.36
CA LEU A 268 4.97 5.47 -25.90
C LEU A 268 3.57 5.13 -25.38
N PHE A 269 2.57 5.25 -26.24
CA PHE A 269 1.19 4.87 -25.95
C PHE A 269 0.51 4.54 -27.28
N ASP A 270 -0.19 3.41 -27.35
CA ASP A 270 -0.91 2.96 -28.54
C ASP A 270 -2.27 2.38 -28.16
N SER A 271 -3.33 3.18 -28.30
CA SER A 271 -4.66 2.79 -27.85
C SER A 271 -5.38 1.79 -28.78
N SER A 272 -4.67 1.16 -29.72
CA SER A 272 -5.29 0.33 -30.77
C SER A 272 -5.38 -1.16 -30.44
N ALA A 273 -4.75 -1.62 -29.35
CA ALA A 273 -4.78 -3.02 -28.94
C ALA A 273 -6.17 -3.51 -28.51
N LEU A 274 -6.97 -2.62 -27.90
CA LEU A 274 -8.30 -2.94 -27.40
C LEU A 274 -9.26 -1.77 -27.67
N SER A 275 -10.49 -2.08 -28.08
CA SER A 275 -11.53 -1.08 -28.27
C SER A 275 -11.82 -0.35 -26.95
N MET A 276 -11.88 0.97 -27.04
CA MET A 276 -12.22 1.83 -25.91
C MET A 276 -13.73 1.77 -25.61
N VAL A 277 -14.09 1.63 -24.33
CA VAL A 277 -15.47 1.60 -23.83
C VAL A 277 -15.61 2.59 -22.68
N LEU A 278 -16.58 3.49 -22.74
CA LEU A 278 -16.85 4.44 -21.65
C LEU A 278 -18.33 4.37 -21.26
N LYS A 279 -18.59 3.98 -20.03
CA LYS A 279 -19.90 3.93 -19.36
C LYS A 279 -19.84 4.78 -18.09
N ASP A 280 -20.96 4.89 -17.37
CA ASP A 280 -20.99 5.68 -16.13
C ASP A 280 -20.08 5.13 -15.03
N GLN A 281 -20.06 3.80 -14.84
CA GLN A 281 -19.27 3.13 -13.79
C GLN A 281 -18.31 2.05 -14.36
N TYR A 282 -17.88 2.24 -15.61
CA TYR A 282 -16.90 1.37 -16.28
C TYR A 282 -16.24 2.10 -17.45
N LEU A 283 -14.95 2.40 -17.34
CA LEU A 283 -14.13 2.88 -18.46
C LEU A 283 -13.03 1.85 -18.76
N GLN A 284 -12.87 1.51 -20.04
CA GLN A 284 -11.86 0.59 -20.54
C GLN A 284 -11.03 1.25 -21.64
N ILE A 285 -9.71 1.14 -21.52
CA ILE A 285 -8.75 1.48 -22.58
C ILE A 285 -7.49 0.65 -22.38
N ALA A 286 -6.80 0.30 -23.46
CA ALA A 286 -5.50 -0.34 -23.39
C ALA A 286 -4.43 0.48 -24.09
N THR A 287 -3.16 0.22 -23.78
CA THR A 287 -2.03 0.57 -24.63
C THR A 287 -1.31 -0.68 -25.08
N ALA A 288 -0.97 -0.80 -26.37
CA ALA A 288 -0.10 -1.87 -26.82
C ALA A 288 1.28 -1.75 -26.16
N ILE A 289 1.85 -2.88 -25.76
CA ILE A 289 3.19 -3.02 -25.18
C ILE A 289 4.03 -3.83 -26.16
N ALA A 290 5.09 -3.22 -26.69
CA ALA A 290 6.00 -3.94 -27.57
C ALA A 290 6.80 -4.99 -26.76
N SER A 291 7.12 -6.11 -27.40
CA SER A 291 7.81 -7.23 -26.73
C SER A 291 9.21 -6.92 -26.19
N ASP A 292 9.82 -5.79 -26.57
CA ASP A 292 11.08 -5.31 -26.02
C ASP A 292 10.92 -4.36 -24.82
N ILE A 293 9.69 -4.04 -24.41
CA ILE A 293 9.37 -3.14 -23.29
C ILE A 293 9.15 -3.95 -22.01
N ASN A 294 9.91 -3.62 -20.98
CA ASN A 294 9.64 -4.04 -19.60
C ASN A 294 8.82 -2.96 -18.90
N VAL A 295 7.81 -3.36 -18.12
CA VAL A 295 6.90 -2.46 -17.39
C VAL A 295 7.19 -2.51 -15.90
N TYR A 296 7.22 -1.33 -15.27
CA TYR A 296 7.48 -1.13 -13.84
C TYR A 296 6.48 -0.11 -13.27
N GLY A 297 6.21 -0.16 -11.97
CA GLY A 297 5.27 0.71 -11.28
C GLY A 297 3.90 0.08 -11.15
N VAL A 298 2.85 0.91 -11.19
CA VAL A 298 1.46 0.55 -10.81
C VAL A 298 1.39 0.03 -9.38
N GLY A 299 0.81 0.80 -8.47
CA GLY A 299 0.78 0.42 -7.06
C GLY A 299 -0.33 1.14 -6.31
N GLU A 300 -0.62 0.78 -5.08
CA GLU A 300 0.26 0.04 -4.19
C GLU A 300 -0.08 -1.43 -4.04
N THR A 301 0.93 -2.29 -4.09
CA THR A 301 0.85 -3.73 -3.85
C THR A 301 2.25 -4.29 -3.60
N THR A 302 2.34 -5.34 -2.80
CA THR A 302 3.58 -6.04 -2.49
C THR A 302 3.81 -7.21 -3.46
N HIS A 303 5.00 -7.29 -4.05
CA HIS A 303 5.38 -8.36 -4.97
C HIS A 303 6.83 -8.82 -4.75
N SER A 304 7.13 -10.05 -5.17
CA SER A 304 8.50 -10.60 -5.17
C SER A 304 9.41 -9.96 -6.22
N ASN A 305 8.84 -9.27 -7.20
CA ASN A 305 9.56 -8.66 -8.33
C ASN A 305 9.08 -7.23 -8.59
N MET A 306 9.99 -6.35 -9.01
CA MET A 306 9.65 -4.97 -9.40
C MET A 306 9.10 -4.87 -10.83
N ARG A 307 9.56 -5.76 -11.72
CA ARG A 307 9.11 -5.81 -13.11
C ARG A 307 7.80 -6.61 -13.18
N LEU A 308 6.78 -6.04 -13.80
CA LEU A 308 5.54 -6.75 -14.05
C LEU A 308 5.75 -7.86 -15.10
N ASN A 309 5.00 -8.94 -14.95
CA ASN A 309 4.89 -10.06 -15.88
C ASN A 309 3.51 -10.07 -16.53
N ALA A 310 3.39 -10.75 -17.68
CA ALA A 310 2.10 -10.96 -18.30
C ALA A 310 1.19 -11.77 -17.35
N GLY A 311 -0.06 -11.33 -17.19
CA GLY A 311 -1.01 -11.82 -16.20
C GLY A 311 -1.06 -11.01 -14.90
N ASP A 312 -0.05 -10.18 -14.64
CA ASP A 312 -0.03 -9.35 -13.42
C ASP A 312 -1.14 -8.30 -13.48
N LYS A 313 -2.05 -8.39 -12.52
CA LYS A 313 -3.15 -7.46 -12.31
C LYS A 313 -2.91 -6.68 -11.02
N HIS A 314 -2.89 -5.36 -11.15
CA HIS A 314 -2.79 -4.43 -10.04
C HIS A 314 -4.15 -3.75 -9.85
N THR A 315 -4.79 -4.04 -8.72
CA THR A 315 -5.98 -3.32 -8.28
C THR A 315 -5.55 -2.05 -7.54
N LEU A 316 -6.15 -0.91 -7.86
CA LEU A 316 -5.87 0.37 -7.21
C LEU A 316 -7.13 0.85 -6.46
N TRP A 317 -7.15 0.58 -5.17
CA TRP A 317 -8.17 1.03 -4.22
C TRP A 317 -7.53 1.00 -2.83
N ALA A 318 -7.32 2.16 -2.23
CA ALA A 318 -6.66 2.31 -0.94
C ALA A 318 -7.37 1.45 0.11
N ARG A 319 -6.63 0.60 0.80
CA ARG A 319 -7.25 -0.36 1.72
C ARG A 319 -6.31 -0.68 2.86
N ASP A 320 -6.88 -0.72 4.05
CA ASP A 320 -6.24 -1.20 5.28
C ASP A 320 -5.98 -2.71 5.16
N GLU A 321 -4.92 -3.09 4.45
CA GLU A 321 -4.45 -4.46 4.31
C GLU A 321 -2.95 -4.52 4.54
N GLY A 322 -2.52 -5.44 5.41
CA GLY A 322 -1.10 -5.63 5.71
C GLY A 322 -0.28 -5.96 4.46
N SER A 323 0.87 -5.31 4.31
CA SER A 323 1.80 -5.53 3.19
C SER A 323 2.45 -6.92 3.17
N ALA A 324 2.30 -7.68 4.26
CA ALA A 324 2.55 -9.12 4.31
C ALA A 324 1.65 -9.93 3.34
N ASN A 325 0.54 -9.36 2.87
CA ASN A 325 -0.28 -9.96 1.83
C ASN A 325 0.22 -9.50 0.45
N SER A 326 0.79 -10.44 -0.30
CA SER A 326 1.30 -10.17 -1.64
C SER A 326 0.18 -10.16 -2.71
N ASN A 327 0.39 -9.42 -3.79
CA ASN A 327 -0.47 -9.38 -4.98
C ASN A 327 -1.91 -8.90 -4.74
N VAL A 328 -2.13 -8.02 -3.75
CA VAL A 328 -3.42 -7.39 -3.45
C VAL A 328 -3.26 -5.88 -3.32
N ASN A 329 -4.35 -5.12 -3.47
CA ASN A 329 -4.33 -3.67 -3.22
C ASN A 329 -4.11 -3.36 -1.74
N LEU A 330 -3.20 -2.43 -1.48
CA LEU A 330 -2.80 -1.96 -0.15
C LEU A 330 -3.20 -0.48 0.04
N TYR A 331 -2.36 0.30 0.71
CA TYR A 331 -2.72 1.61 1.27
C TYR A 331 -2.81 2.74 0.24
N GLY A 332 -1.95 2.73 -0.78
CA GLY A 332 -1.87 3.78 -1.80
C GLY A 332 -2.45 3.42 -3.17
N SER A 333 -2.69 4.46 -3.99
CA SER A 333 -3.17 4.34 -5.36
C SER A 333 -2.35 5.23 -6.31
N HIS A 334 -1.53 4.59 -7.13
CA HIS A 334 -0.51 5.15 -8.03
C HIS A 334 -0.69 4.59 -9.44
N PRO A 335 -1.62 5.14 -10.25
CA PRO A 335 -1.86 4.76 -11.64
C PRO A 335 -0.77 5.33 -12.58
N PHE A 336 0.49 4.98 -12.30
CA PHE A 336 1.67 5.38 -13.05
C PHE A 336 2.53 4.16 -13.38
N PHE A 337 2.90 4.00 -14.66
CA PHE A 337 3.89 3.01 -15.07
C PHE A 337 5.05 3.64 -15.83
N MET A 338 6.20 2.99 -15.75
CA MET A 338 7.37 3.26 -16.57
C MET A 338 7.64 2.08 -17.50
N GLY A 339 7.70 2.35 -18.81
CA GLY A 339 8.11 1.36 -19.80
C GLY A 339 9.56 1.57 -20.22
N VAL A 340 10.41 0.55 -20.10
CA VAL A 340 11.83 0.57 -20.47
C VAL A 340 12.11 -0.45 -21.57
N ASN A 341 12.54 0.01 -22.74
CA ASN A 341 12.82 -0.87 -23.87
C ASN A 341 14.20 -1.56 -23.79
N GLY A 342 14.45 -2.52 -24.67
CA GLY A 342 15.73 -3.26 -24.75
C GLY A 342 16.97 -2.42 -25.07
N LYS A 343 16.81 -1.12 -25.38
CA LYS A 343 17.91 -0.15 -25.56
C LYS A 343 18.10 0.75 -24.33
N GLY A 344 17.39 0.49 -23.24
CA GLY A 344 17.41 1.30 -22.02
C GLY A 344 16.72 2.65 -22.15
N LYS A 345 15.87 2.84 -23.17
CA LYS A 345 15.07 4.06 -23.31
C LYS A 345 13.75 3.88 -22.58
N ALA A 346 13.44 4.83 -21.71
CA ALA A 346 12.27 4.83 -20.85
C ALA A 346 11.22 5.85 -21.31
N HIS A 347 9.97 5.63 -20.91
CA HIS A 347 8.88 6.60 -20.94
C HIS A 347 7.99 6.38 -19.71
N GLY A 348 7.19 7.37 -19.35
CA GLY A 348 6.21 7.27 -18.27
C GLY A 348 4.80 7.54 -18.78
N VAL A 349 3.82 6.87 -18.20
CA VAL A 349 2.41 7.13 -18.44
C VAL A 349 1.71 7.20 -17.09
N PHE A 350 1.07 8.33 -16.83
CA PHE A 350 0.28 8.59 -15.63
C PHE A 350 -1.17 8.80 -16.03
N LEU A 351 -2.10 8.08 -15.40
CA LEU A 351 -3.54 8.32 -15.53
C LEU A 351 -4.03 9.10 -14.29
N LEU A 352 -4.43 10.36 -14.46
CA LEU A 352 -5.01 11.15 -13.38
C LEU A 352 -6.49 10.78 -13.19
N ASN A 353 -6.73 9.69 -12.47
CA ASN A 353 -8.04 9.19 -12.09
C ASN A 353 -7.94 8.57 -10.68
N SER A 354 -8.85 8.94 -9.78
CA SER A 354 -8.85 8.48 -8.38
C SER A 354 -9.92 7.43 -8.08
N ASN A 355 -10.76 7.05 -9.04
CA ASN A 355 -11.73 5.97 -8.85
C ASN A 355 -10.99 4.62 -8.75
N GLY A 356 -11.65 3.63 -8.11
CA GLY A 356 -11.14 2.26 -8.09
C GLY A 356 -10.89 1.72 -9.50
N MET A 357 -9.81 0.98 -9.70
CA MET A 357 -9.47 0.45 -11.02
C MET A 357 -8.63 -0.82 -10.97
N ASP A 358 -8.77 -1.65 -11.99
CA ASP A 358 -7.82 -2.72 -12.32
C ASP A 358 -6.91 -2.25 -13.46
N ILE A 359 -5.60 -2.46 -13.32
CA ILE A 359 -4.62 -2.30 -14.39
C ILE A 359 -3.92 -3.65 -14.58
N THR A 360 -4.07 -4.24 -15.77
CA THR A 360 -3.54 -5.59 -16.05
C THR A 360 -2.56 -5.59 -17.21
N LEU A 361 -1.40 -6.20 -17.03
CA LEU A 361 -0.43 -6.43 -18.09
C LEU A 361 -0.72 -7.76 -18.79
N GLU A 362 -1.12 -7.71 -20.06
CA GLU A 362 -1.17 -8.86 -20.96
C GLU A 362 0.17 -9.08 -21.67
N GLU A 363 0.25 -10.14 -22.47
CA GLU A 363 1.42 -10.43 -23.33
C GLU A 363 1.83 -9.25 -24.22
N ASP A 364 0.85 -8.49 -24.75
CA ASP A 364 1.09 -7.45 -25.75
C ASP A 364 0.36 -6.12 -25.47
N MET A 365 -0.28 -5.96 -24.31
CA MET A 365 -0.98 -4.74 -23.94
C MET A 365 -1.08 -4.53 -22.42
N LEU A 366 -1.23 -3.27 -22.01
CA LEU A 366 -1.59 -2.91 -20.64
C LEU A 366 -3.01 -2.34 -20.66
N VAL A 367 -3.94 -2.97 -19.94
CA VAL A 367 -5.37 -2.63 -19.94
C VAL A 367 -5.74 -1.91 -18.65
N TYR A 368 -6.50 -0.83 -18.78
CA TYR A 368 -7.10 -0.06 -17.68
C TYR A 368 -8.60 -0.34 -17.65
N GLN A 369 -9.13 -0.71 -16.49
CA GLN A 369 -10.57 -0.84 -16.22
C GLN A 369 -10.91 -0.05 -14.96
N THR A 370 -11.48 1.15 -15.09
CA THR A 370 -11.79 2.04 -13.97
C THR A 370 -13.29 2.16 -13.72
N LEU A 371 -13.64 2.29 -12.45
CA LEU A 371 -15.00 2.39 -11.93
C LEU A 371 -15.67 3.74 -12.19
N GLY A 372 -14.98 4.75 -12.73
CA GLY A 372 -15.58 6.06 -12.91
C GLY A 372 -14.63 7.14 -13.42
N GLY A 373 -15.05 8.39 -13.22
CA GLY A 373 -14.26 9.57 -13.59
C GLY A 373 -14.13 9.75 -15.10
N ILE A 374 -12.93 10.15 -15.53
CA ILE A 374 -12.54 10.35 -16.94
C ILE A 374 -11.18 9.69 -17.21
N LEU A 375 -10.78 9.61 -18.48
CA LEU A 375 -9.44 9.16 -18.85
C LEU A 375 -8.54 10.39 -19.10
N ASP A 376 -7.75 10.81 -18.10
CA ASP A 376 -6.82 11.95 -18.19
C ASP A 376 -5.36 11.47 -18.17
N PHE A 377 -4.83 11.11 -19.34
CA PHE A 377 -3.48 10.57 -19.46
C PHE A 377 -2.43 11.66 -19.62
N HIS A 378 -1.32 11.54 -18.89
CA HIS A 378 -0.09 12.30 -19.04
C HIS A 378 1.04 11.37 -19.49
N ILE A 379 1.53 11.58 -20.72
CA ILE A 379 2.57 10.74 -21.34
C ILE A 379 3.88 11.52 -21.36
N LEU A 380 4.91 10.94 -20.75
CA LEU A 380 6.20 11.55 -20.45
C LEU A 380 7.31 10.91 -21.31
N ALA A 381 8.08 11.73 -22.02
CA ALA A 381 8.97 11.27 -23.07
C ALA A 381 10.26 10.59 -22.58
N GLY A 382 10.71 10.81 -21.34
CA GLY A 382 12.04 10.38 -20.87
C GLY A 382 13.17 11.16 -21.58
N PRO A 383 14.25 10.51 -22.08
CA PRO A 383 14.33 9.10 -22.47
C PRO A 383 15.04 8.15 -21.49
N SER A 384 15.56 8.58 -20.35
CA SER A 384 16.08 7.68 -19.31
C SER A 384 15.09 7.51 -18.15
N PRO A 385 15.17 6.42 -17.36
CA PRO A 385 14.33 6.25 -16.16
C PRO A 385 14.34 7.47 -15.23
N ALA A 386 15.52 8.03 -14.98
CA ALA A 386 15.68 9.22 -14.13
C ALA A 386 14.99 10.47 -14.72
N GLU A 387 15.04 10.67 -16.04
CA GLU A 387 14.34 11.77 -16.69
C GLU A 387 12.82 11.59 -16.65
N VAL A 388 12.32 10.35 -16.77
CA VAL A 388 10.89 10.06 -16.59
C VAL A 388 10.44 10.43 -15.18
N VAL A 389 11.15 9.99 -14.14
CA VAL A 389 10.81 10.35 -12.74
C VAL A 389 10.92 11.87 -12.52
N SER A 390 11.91 12.54 -13.12
CA SER A 390 12.04 14.00 -13.04
C SER A 390 10.89 14.73 -13.73
N GLN A 391 10.38 14.23 -14.87
CA GLN A 391 9.22 14.80 -15.57
C GLN A 391 7.94 14.55 -14.78
N TYR A 392 7.77 13.35 -14.22
CA TYR A 392 6.63 12.96 -13.42
C TYR A 392 6.52 13.79 -12.13
N THR A 393 7.61 13.90 -11.38
CA THR A 393 7.66 14.72 -10.15
C THR A 393 7.55 16.22 -10.43
N ALA A 394 8.00 16.71 -11.60
CA ALA A 394 7.72 18.09 -11.99
C ALA A 394 6.20 18.33 -12.23
N LEU A 395 5.51 17.31 -12.73
CA LEU A 395 4.08 17.35 -13.02
C LEU A 395 3.25 17.37 -11.73
N ILE A 396 3.45 16.39 -10.85
CA ILE A 396 2.63 16.17 -9.65
C ILE A 396 3.11 16.93 -8.41
N GLY A 397 4.37 17.37 -8.40
CA GLY A 397 5.01 17.97 -7.22
C GLY A 397 6.29 17.24 -6.86
N LYS A 398 7.38 18.01 -6.72
CA LYS A 398 8.67 17.42 -6.35
C LYS A 398 8.65 16.98 -4.89
N PRO A 399 9.33 15.87 -4.55
CA PRO A 399 9.42 15.44 -3.18
C PRO A 399 9.97 16.54 -2.29
N LYS A 400 9.38 16.72 -1.11
CA LYS A 400 9.89 17.71 -0.15
C LYS A 400 11.22 17.25 0.43
N LEU A 401 12.02 18.22 0.86
CA LEU A 401 13.22 17.92 1.63
C LEU A 401 12.83 17.69 3.09
N MET A 402 13.24 16.55 3.64
CA MET A 402 12.95 16.19 5.03
C MET A 402 13.88 16.95 6.01
N PRO A 403 13.50 17.11 7.28
CA PRO A 403 14.42 17.59 8.30
C PRO A 403 15.58 16.60 8.48
N TYR A 404 16.80 17.09 8.73
CA TYR A 404 17.99 16.24 8.71
C TYR A 404 17.95 15.08 9.72
N TRP A 405 17.32 15.29 10.88
CA TRP A 405 17.17 14.28 11.92
C TRP A 405 16.35 13.06 11.46
N SER A 406 15.46 13.21 10.46
CA SER A 406 14.62 12.11 10.01
C SER A 406 15.40 11.05 9.23
N TYR A 407 16.63 11.34 8.81
CA TYR A 407 17.51 10.35 8.17
C TYR A 407 18.30 9.50 9.18
N GLY A 408 18.16 9.78 10.48
CA GLY A 408 18.69 8.96 11.56
C GLY A 408 17.90 7.67 11.77
N PHE A 409 18.24 6.90 12.81
CA PHE A 409 17.50 5.68 13.14
C PHE A 409 16.28 5.98 14.03
N HIS A 410 15.19 5.28 13.76
CA HIS A 410 13.88 5.47 14.40
C HIS A 410 13.48 4.21 15.15
N GLN A 411 12.89 4.34 16.33
CA GLN A 411 12.38 3.23 17.11
C GLN A 411 10.91 3.44 17.44
N CYS A 412 10.08 2.48 17.03
CA CYS A 412 8.65 2.40 17.31
C CYS A 412 8.28 0.98 17.77
N ARG A 413 7.08 0.84 18.32
CA ARG A 413 6.36 -0.41 18.56
C ARG A 413 4.93 -0.06 18.95
N TRP A 414 3.98 -0.87 18.46
CA TRP A 414 2.66 -0.96 19.06
C TRP A 414 2.71 -1.72 20.39
N GLY A 415 2.29 -1.08 21.49
CA GLY A 415 2.21 -1.69 22.82
C GLY A 415 3.44 -1.47 23.70
N TYR A 416 3.96 -0.24 23.79
CA TYR A 416 4.96 0.11 24.82
C TYR A 416 4.36 0.12 26.23
N ASN A 417 3.05 0.31 26.37
CA ASN A 417 2.25 0.21 27.60
C ASN A 417 2.56 1.22 28.73
N SER A 418 3.66 1.99 28.68
CA SER A 418 3.93 3.07 29.66
C SER A 418 5.10 3.98 29.25
N THR A 419 5.16 5.17 29.85
CA THR A 419 6.31 6.09 29.72
C THR A 419 7.63 5.47 30.23
N ASP A 420 7.59 4.65 31.28
CA ASP A 420 8.78 3.96 31.82
C ASP A 420 9.37 2.94 30.84
N ALA A 421 8.51 2.27 30.05
CA ALA A 421 8.96 1.39 28.98
C ALA A 421 9.69 2.17 27.89
N LEU A 422 9.18 3.34 27.50
CA LEU A 422 9.86 4.22 26.54
C LEU A 422 11.25 4.65 27.03
N ARG A 423 11.35 5.07 28.30
CA ARG A 423 12.64 5.42 28.94
C ARG A 423 13.61 4.26 28.90
N THR A 424 13.14 3.06 29.28
CA THR A 424 13.95 1.84 29.27
C THR A 424 14.52 1.55 27.88
N VAL A 425 13.73 1.71 26.83
CA VAL A 425 14.20 1.51 25.44
C VAL A 425 15.32 2.49 25.10
N VAL A 426 15.11 3.78 25.33
CA VAL A 426 16.13 4.82 25.07
C VAL A 426 17.42 4.55 25.84
N GLU A 427 17.31 4.19 27.12
CA GLU A 427 18.44 3.82 27.96
C GLU A 427 19.20 2.62 27.38
N LYS A 428 18.50 1.60 26.87
CA LYS A 428 19.13 0.42 26.26
C LYS A 428 19.88 0.77 24.96
N TYR A 429 19.35 1.66 24.13
CA TYR A 429 20.08 2.17 22.96
C TYR A 429 21.39 2.86 23.39
N ALA A 430 21.31 3.74 24.39
CA ALA A 430 22.47 4.46 24.91
C ALA A 430 23.51 3.53 25.57
N GLU A 431 23.07 2.59 26.42
CA GLU A 431 23.91 1.58 27.09
C GLU A 431 24.69 0.73 26.08
N ASN A 432 24.02 0.31 25.00
CA ASN A 432 24.59 -0.53 23.95
C ASN A 432 25.29 0.27 22.84
N LYS A 433 25.28 1.61 22.91
CA LYS A 433 25.90 2.53 21.94
C LYS A 433 25.36 2.36 20.52
N ILE A 434 24.06 2.07 20.42
CA ILE A 434 23.35 2.01 19.15
C ILE A 434 22.79 3.42 18.87
N PRO A 435 23.07 4.01 17.69
CA PRO A 435 22.51 5.31 17.34
C PRO A 435 20.98 5.27 17.33
N LEU A 436 20.38 6.25 17.96
CA LEU A 436 18.95 6.52 17.95
C LEU A 436 18.80 8.01 17.71
N ASP A 437 17.88 8.41 16.83
CA ASP A 437 17.56 9.82 16.57
C ASP A 437 16.12 10.12 16.98
N VAL A 438 15.21 9.15 16.83
CA VAL A 438 13.77 9.38 16.98
C VAL A 438 13.10 8.25 17.76
N MET A 439 12.36 8.62 18.80
CA MET A 439 11.43 7.73 19.49
C MET A 439 10.00 8.01 19.05
N TRP A 440 9.26 6.93 18.84
CA TRP A 440 7.87 6.97 18.41
C TRP A 440 6.96 6.37 19.48
N THR A 441 5.70 6.78 19.47
CA THR A 441 4.63 6.14 20.24
C THR A 441 3.44 5.90 19.35
N ASP A 442 3.03 4.64 19.33
CA ASP A 442 1.77 4.17 18.76
C ASP A 442 0.58 4.55 19.67
N ILE A 443 -0.64 4.17 19.30
CA ILE A 443 -1.92 4.60 19.89
C ILE A 443 -2.03 4.36 21.40
N ASP A 444 -1.19 3.49 22.00
CA ASP A 444 -1.19 3.22 23.44
C ASP A 444 -0.87 4.44 24.32
N TYR A 445 -0.33 5.54 23.78
CA TYR A 445 -0.15 6.77 24.55
C TYR A 445 -1.47 7.51 24.83
N MET A 446 -2.50 7.29 24.01
CA MET A 446 -3.78 8.01 24.03
C MET A 446 -4.72 7.45 25.11
N ASP A 447 -5.61 8.28 25.66
CA ASP A 447 -6.67 7.83 26.56
C ASP A 447 -7.76 7.10 25.75
N GLY A 448 -7.87 5.78 25.91
CA GLY A 448 -8.85 4.98 25.17
C GLY A 448 -8.68 4.98 23.65
N TYR A 449 -7.49 5.32 23.14
CA TYR A 449 -7.19 5.54 21.70
C TYR A 449 -7.83 6.79 21.10
N HIS A 450 -8.22 7.76 21.94
CA HIS A 450 -8.79 9.03 21.48
C HIS A 450 -7.66 9.99 21.07
N ASP A 451 -7.68 10.47 19.83
CA ASP A 451 -6.68 11.43 19.33
C ASP A 451 -6.56 12.67 20.23
N PHE A 452 -5.37 13.27 20.25
CA PHE A 452 -5.05 14.49 21.00
C PHE A 452 -5.18 14.37 22.54
N THR A 453 -5.26 13.16 23.08
CA THR A 453 -5.30 12.88 24.52
C THR A 453 -4.04 12.16 25.00
N LEU A 454 -3.92 11.96 26.32
CA LEU A 454 -2.90 11.13 26.96
C LEU A 454 -3.55 10.21 27.99
N ASP A 455 -3.20 8.92 27.99
CA ASP A 455 -3.62 7.99 29.04
C ASP A 455 -3.18 8.55 30.41
N PRO A 456 -4.12 8.84 31.33
CA PRO A 456 -3.82 9.53 32.58
C PRO A 456 -3.07 8.67 33.61
N VAL A 457 -2.88 7.38 33.34
CA VAL A 457 -2.25 6.39 34.22
C VAL A 457 -0.87 5.99 33.70
N ASN A 458 -0.79 5.53 32.45
CA ASN A 458 0.42 4.95 31.87
C ASN A 458 1.28 5.99 31.12
N PHE A 459 0.65 7.06 30.65
CA PHE A 459 1.25 8.14 29.87
C PHE A 459 0.87 9.51 30.44
N ALA A 460 0.79 9.59 31.78
CA ALA A 460 0.40 10.80 32.48
C ALA A 460 1.22 12.01 32.00
N GLN A 461 0.55 13.15 31.78
CA GLN A 461 1.14 14.33 31.14
C GLN A 461 2.49 14.74 31.72
N ALA A 462 2.63 14.80 33.05
CA ALA A 462 3.88 15.20 33.70
C ALA A 462 5.05 14.26 33.39
N ASP A 463 4.78 12.96 33.23
CA ASP A 463 5.79 11.95 32.94
C ASP A 463 6.21 12.00 31.46
N MET A 464 5.24 12.20 30.56
CA MET A 464 5.47 12.38 29.13
C MET A 464 6.22 13.68 28.82
N GLU A 465 5.83 14.80 29.40
CA GLU A 465 6.55 16.09 29.29
C GLU A 465 8.00 15.94 29.75
N SER A 466 8.22 15.28 30.89
CA SER A 466 9.54 15.00 31.42
C SER A 466 10.36 14.10 30.48
N PHE A 467 9.74 13.07 29.91
CA PHE A 467 10.40 12.13 28.99
C PHE A 467 10.85 12.82 27.69
N ILE A 468 9.95 13.59 27.09
CA ILE A 468 10.23 14.34 25.86
C ILE A 468 11.31 15.41 26.12
N ALA A 469 11.27 16.09 27.28
CA ALA A 469 12.31 17.03 27.66
C ALA A 469 13.70 16.36 27.75
N ASP A 470 13.79 15.15 28.32
CA ASP A 470 15.04 14.38 28.39
C ASP A 470 15.52 13.93 27.00
N LEU A 471 14.60 13.51 26.12
CA LEU A 471 14.89 13.20 24.72
C LEU A 471 15.51 14.41 24.01
N HIS A 472 14.85 15.56 24.10
CA HIS A 472 15.28 16.81 23.47
C HIS A 472 16.61 17.32 24.02
N ALA A 473 16.82 17.22 25.33
CA ALA A 473 18.09 17.59 25.96
C ALA A 473 19.27 16.72 25.48
N SER A 474 18.98 15.49 25.07
CA SER A 474 19.93 14.54 24.51
C SER A 474 20.05 14.59 22.98
N GLY A 475 19.27 15.46 22.32
CA GLY A 475 19.30 15.68 20.87
C GLY A 475 18.33 14.81 20.07
N HIS A 476 17.63 13.89 20.71
CA HIS A 476 16.62 13.02 20.08
C HIS A 476 15.35 13.81 19.71
N LYS A 477 14.46 13.15 18.96
CA LYS A 477 13.17 13.66 18.50
C LYS A 477 12.04 12.72 18.91
N TYR A 478 10.84 13.25 18.98
CA TYR A 478 9.64 12.50 19.35
C TYR A 478 8.56 12.62 18.27
N VAL A 479 7.99 11.48 17.86
CA VAL A 479 6.95 11.40 16.81
C VAL A 479 5.79 10.53 17.30
N PRO A 480 4.63 11.10 17.64
CA PRO A 480 3.41 10.36 17.92
C PRO A 480 2.62 10.00 16.65
N ILE A 481 1.85 8.91 16.72
CA ILE A 481 0.77 8.58 15.78
C ILE A 481 -0.46 9.46 16.02
N ILE A 482 -1.24 9.72 14.97
CA ILE A 482 -2.57 10.32 14.99
C ILE A 482 -3.40 9.61 13.93
N ASP A 483 -4.65 9.28 14.25
CA ASP A 483 -5.59 8.72 13.29
C ASP A 483 -6.57 9.79 12.78
N PRO A 484 -7.26 9.56 11.65
CA PRO A 484 -8.31 10.45 11.18
C PRO A 484 -9.67 10.22 11.88
N GLY A 485 -9.83 9.11 12.60
CA GLY A 485 -11.10 8.73 13.20
C GLY A 485 -11.35 9.43 14.53
N ILE A 486 -12.14 10.50 14.52
CA ILE A 486 -12.47 11.26 15.74
C ILE A 486 -13.62 10.55 16.49
N PRO A 487 -13.46 10.18 17.78
CA PRO A 487 -14.54 9.59 18.58
C PRO A 487 -15.79 10.46 18.55
N ASP A 488 -16.98 9.86 18.42
CA ASP A 488 -18.26 10.60 18.48
C ASP A 488 -18.68 10.93 19.94
N ASP A 489 -17.75 11.52 20.70
CA ASP A 489 -17.91 11.83 22.13
C ASP A 489 -18.22 13.31 22.37
N GLU A 490 -19.41 13.60 22.90
CA GLU A 490 -19.87 14.97 23.20
C GLU A 490 -19.09 15.66 24.32
N ASP A 491 -18.31 14.92 25.11
CA ASP A 491 -17.44 15.47 26.14
C ASP A 491 -16.05 15.89 25.60
N GLU A 492 -15.77 15.64 24.30
CA GLU A 492 -14.48 15.95 23.68
C GLU A 492 -14.48 17.18 22.77
N ASP A 493 -13.44 17.99 22.92
CA ASP A 493 -13.26 19.21 22.14
C ASP A 493 -13.06 18.93 20.64
N ALA A 494 -12.35 17.85 20.27
CA ALA A 494 -12.13 17.50 18.87
C ALA A 494 -13.46 17.24 18.15
N TYR A 495 -14.31 16.38 18.72
CA TYR A 495 -15.62 16.08 18.16
C TYR A 495 -16.56 17.29 18.15
N THR A 496 -16.71 17.97 19.29
CA THR A 496 -17.65 19.09 19.41
C THR A 496 -17.27 20.29 18.55
N ASN A 497 -15.96 20.60 18.41
CA ASN A 497 -15.49 21.63 17.49
C ASN A 497 -15.71 21.23 16.03
N GLY A 498 -15.45 19.98 15.67
CA GLY A 498 -15.70 19.47 14.32
C GLY A 498 -17.18 19.54 13.94
N LEU A 499 -18.08 19.15 14.86
CA LEU A 499 -19.53 19.29 14.70
C LEU A 499 -19.95 20.75 14.52
N ALA A 500 -19.43 21.66 15.35
CA ALA A 500 -19.76 23.08 15.27
C ALA A 500 -19.32 23.73 13.94
N LEU A 501 -18.25 23.20 13.32
CA LEU A 501 -17.74 23.66 12.04
C LEU A 501 -18.39 22.97 10.83
N ASP A 502 -19.14 21.89 11.06
CA ASP A 502 -19.77 21.02 10.06
C ASP A 502 -18.76 20.37 9.09
N ILE A 503 -17.63 19.89 9.62
CA ILE A 503 -16.46 19.44 8.83
C ILE A 503 -16.37 17.94 8.60
N PHE A 504 -17.24 17.12 9.20
CA PHE A 504 -17.19 15.68 9.02
C PHE A 504 -17.84 15.24 7.71
N ILE A 505 -17.28 14.19 7.08
CA ILE A 505 -17.89 13.50 5.93
C ILE A 505 -19.31 13.09 6.28
N LYS A 506 -20.23 13.19 5.33
CA LYS A 506 -21.66 12.92 5.56
C LYS A 506 -22.10 11.57 5.01
N ASP A 507 -23.01 10.91 5.71
CA ASP A 507 -23.77 9.77 5.20
C ASP A 507 -24.85 10.21 4.20
N SER A 508 -25.56 9.24 3.62
CA SER A 508 -26.65 9.50 2.66
C SER A 508 -27.86 10.22 3.28
N ALA A 509 -27.96 10.27 4.61
CA ALA A 509 -28.97 11.01 5.36
C ALA A 509 -28.53 12.44 5.72
N GLY A 510 -27.30 12.84 5.38
CA GLY A 510 -26.74 14.16 5.65
C GLY A 510 -26.20 14.34 7.07
N LYS A 511 -26.03 13.27 7.84
CA LYS A 511 -25.39 13.28 9.17
C LYS A 511 -23.91 12.98 9.05
N PRO A 512 -23.05 13.36 10.02
CA PRO A 512 -21.69 12.81 10.08
C PRO A 512 -21.72 11.30 9.91
N TYR A 513 -20.92 10.78 8.98
CA TYR A 513 -20.82 9.34 8.76
C TYR A 513 -20.18 8.70 9.99
N LEU A 514 -20.92 7.79 10.61
CA LEU A 514 -20.44 7.03 11.77
C LEU A 514 -19.79 5.73 11.30
N GLY A 515 -18.51 5.56 11.57
CA GLY A 515 -17.75 4.32 11.38
C GLY A 515 -17.20 3.81 12.71
N GLN A 516 -16.25 2.87 12.63
CA GLN A 516 -15.51 2.37 13.78
C GLN A 516 -14.04 2.21 13.44
N VAL A 517 -13.16 2.71 14.32
CA VAL A 517 -11.72 2.38 14.37
C VAL A 517 -11.31 2.10 15.82
N TRP A 518 -10.05 2.34 16.21
CA TRP A 518 -9.49 2.00 17.52
C TRP A 518 -10.29 2.49 18.73
N PRO A 519 -10.70 3.77 18.83
CA PRO A 519 -11.50 4.26 19.97
C PRO A 519 -12.96 3.77 19.96
N GLY A 520 -13.37 2.96 18.99
CA GLY A 520 -14.76 2.55 18.80
C GLY A 520 -15.47 3.43 17.78
N PRO A 521 -16.71 3.88 18.03
CA PRO A 521 -17.46 4.66 17.06
C PRO A 521 -16.79 6.01 16.77
N THR A 522 -16.62 6.34 15.49
CA THR A 522 -15.89 7.54 15.05
C THR A 522 -16.54 8.23 13.86
N VAL A 523 -16.22 9.51 13.71
CA VAL A 523 -16.52 10.35 12.54
C VAL A 523 -15.23 10.83 11.90
N PHE A 524 -15.30 11.19 10.62
CA PHE A 524 -14.09 11.42 9.82
C PHE A 524 -14.05 12.85 9.27
N PRO A 525 -13.00 13.64 9.56
CA PRO A 525 -12.81 14.96 9.00
C PRO A 525 -12.78 14.89 7.47
N ASP A 526 -13.51 15.81 6.82
CA ASP A 526 -13.45 16.00 5.39
C ASP A 526 -12.38 17.03 5.04
N PHE A 527 -11.20 16.57 4.62
CA PHE A 527 -10.10 17.44 4.22
C PHE A 527 -10.33 18.22 2.91
N PHE A 528 -11.44 17.99 2.19
CA PHE A 528 -11.90 18.89 1.11
C PHE A 528 -12.66 20.11 1.65
N HIS A 529 -13.09 20.10 2.91
CA HIS A 529 -13.79 21.20 3.52
C HIS A 529 -12.84 22.39 3.75
N PRO A 530 -13.19 23.63 3.36
CA PRO A 530 -12.29 24.80 3.45
C PRO A 530 -11.91 25.22 4.88
N LYS A 531 -12.55 24.63 5.90
CA LYS A 531 -12.23 24.83 7.33
C LYS A 531 -11.51 23.63 7.97
N ALA A 532 -11.30 22.53 7.24
CA ALA A 532 -10.65 21.35 7.79
C ALA A 532 -9.21 21.64 8.22
N GLU A 533 -8.44 22.38 7.41
CA GLU A 533 -7.07 22.77 7.75
C GLU A 533 -7.02 23.63 9.03
N SER A 534 -7.95 24.57 9.21
CA SER A 534 -8.01 25.37 10.45
C SER A 534 -8.42 24.55 11.66
N TYR A 535 -9.40 23.65 11.51
CA TYR A 535 -9.81 22.73 12.58
C TYR A 535 -8.63 21.83 12.99
N TRP A 536 -7.98 21.22 12.00
CA TRP A 536 -6.84 20.33 12.20
C TRP A 536 -5.65 21.07 12.81
N SER A 537 -5.40 22.31 12.38
CA SER A 537 -4.43 23.21 12.99
C SER A 537 -4.67 23.37 14.48
N ASP A 538 -5.92 23.64 14.88
CA ASP A 538 -6.25 23.86 16.28
C ASP A 538 -6.06 22.60 17.12
N GLN A 539 -6.43 21.42 16.60
CA GLN A 539 -6.21 20.14 17.29
C GLN A 539 -4.72 19.82 17.45
N LEU A 540 -3.94 19.93 16.38
CA LEU A 540 -2.50 19.66 16.41
C LEU A 540 -1.72 20.67 17.26
N LYS A 541 -2.17 21.93 17.33
CA LYS A 541 -1.63 22.94 18.24
C LYS A 541 -1.94 22.59 19.69
N GLY A 542 -3.19 22.21 19.99
CA GLY A 542 -3.58 21.75 21.33
C GLY A 542 -2.77 20.54 21.79
N MET A 543 -2.59 19.55 20.91
CA MET A 543 -1.73 18.41 21.19
C MET A 543 -0.27 18.81 21.40
N HIS A 544 0.26 19.76 20.63
CA HIS A 544 1.63 20.24 20.83
C HIS A 544 1.83 20.98 22.16
N ASP A 545 0.78 21.65 22.65
CA ASP A 545 0.76 22.27 23.97
C ASP A 545 0.71 21.23 25.10
N LEU A 546 0.17 20.02 24.84
CA LEU A 546 0.21 18.88 25.77
C LEU A 546 1.57 18.17 25.74
N ILE A 547 2.13 17.92 24.55
CA ILE A 547 3.39 17.22 24.33
C ILE A 547 4.17 17.84 23.17
N ALA A 548 5.43 18.21 23.43
CA ALA A 548 6.28 18.88 22.44
C ALA A 548 6.84 17.90 21.38
N TYR A 549 6.01 17.44 20.45
CA TYR A 549 6.41 16.55 19.36
C TYR A 549 7.20 17.29 18.25
N ASP A 550 7.96 16.53 17.46
CA ASP A 550 8.85 17.05 16.39
C ASP A 550 8.39 16.68 14.96
N GLY A 551 7.49 15.72 14.85
CA GLY A 551 6.88 15.25 13.61
C GLY A 551 5.60 14.46 13.93
N ILE A 552 4.84 14.06 12.92
CA ILE A 552 3.58 13.33 13.07
C ILE A 552 3.58 12.10 12.16
N TRP A 553 3.06 11.01 12.67
CA TRP A 553 2.65 9.84 11.90
C TRP A 553 1.13 9.86 11.76
N ILE A 554 0.62 9.99 10.53
CA ILE A 554 -0.81 9.83 10.23
C ILE A 554 -1.07 8.43 9.69
N ASP A 555 -1.93 7.68 10.35
CA ASP A 555 -2.22 6.30 10.02
C ASP A 555 -3.72 6.06 9.80
N MET A 556 -4.10 4.84 9.40
CA MET A 556 -5.51 4.44 9.23
C MET A 556 -6.28 5.28 8.19
N ASN A 557 -5.56 5.93 7.27
CA ASN A 557 -6.07 7.03 6.45
C ASN A 557 -6.33 6.67 4.97
N GLU A 558 -6.65 5.41 4.69
CA GLU A 558 -7.10 4.98 3.36
C GLU A 558 -8.44 5.57 2.90
N LEU A 559 -9.48 5.78 3.70
CA LEU A 559 -9.70 5.74 5.15
C LEU A 559 -10.17 4.38 5.67
N ALA A 560 -9.51 3.85 6.71
CA ALA A 560 -9.85 2.58 7.33
C ALA A 560 -11.16 2.67 8.14
N ASN A 561 -11.92 1.57 8.15
CA ASN A 561 -13.16 1.46 8.92
C ASN A 561 -13.52 0.00 9.16
N PHE A 562 -13.75 -0.37 10.41
CA PHE A 562 -14.07 -1.73 10.83
C PHE A 562 -15.54 -2.11 10.62
N CYS A 563 -16.42 -1.13 10.34
CA CYS A 563 -17.86 -1.31 10.21
C CYS A 563 -18.38 -0.96 8.80
N PRO A 564 -18.46 -1.92 7.88
CA PRO A 564 -18.96 -1.65 6.53
C PRO A 564 -20.49 -1.44 6.54
N GLY A 565 -20.95 -0.41 5.82
CA GLY A 565 -22.37 -0.17 5.57
C GLY A 565 -22.63 1.24 5.08
N GLN A 566 -23.82 1.51 4.56
CA GLN A 566 -24.22 2.83 4.07
C GLN A 566 -24.45 3.83 5.21
N THR A 567 -25.15 3.37 6.25
CA THR A 567 -25.39 4.12 7.48
C THR A 567 -25.19 3.19 8.66
N CYS A 568 -24.61 3.69 9.73
CA CYS A 568 -24.39 2.95 10.97
C CYS A 568 -24.96 3.71 12.18
N ALA A 569 -25.35 2.97 13.20
CA ALA A 569 -25.82 3.52 14.47
C ALA A 569 -25.25 2.74 15.67
N ARG A 570 -25.07 3.44 16.80
CA ARG A 570 -24.75 2.81 18.09
C ARG A 570 -25.89 1.89 18.54
N GLN A 571 -25.53 0.85 19.28
CA GLN A 571 -26.48 -0.09 19.87
C GLN A 571 -26.56 0.12 21.39
N ASP A 572 -27.76 0.35 21.94
CA ASP A 572 -28.00 0.76 23.34
C ASP A 572 -27.44 -0.18 24.44
N ASN A 573 -27.05 -1.42 24.10
CA ASN A 573 -26.58 -2.42 25.07
C ASN A 573 -25.23 -3.06 24.67
N ILE A 574 -24.47 -2.41 23.78
CA ILE A 574 -23.15 -2.89 23.35
C ILE A 574 -22.11 -1.84 23.73
N THR A 575 -21.11 -2.26 24.51
CA THR A 575 -19.88 -1.48 24.67
C THR A 575 -19.09 -1.57 23.37
N CYS A 576 -18.76 -0.43 22.79
CA CYS A 576 -18.05 -0.31 21.52
C CYS A 576 -16.85 0.62 21.75
N PRO A 577 -15.60 0.19 21.44
CA PRO A 577 -15.23 -1.09 20.83
C PRO A 577 -15.39 -2.26 21.81
N TYR A 578 -15.36 -3.50 21.30
CA TYR A 578 -15.28 -4.66 22.19
C TYR A 578 -13.90 -4.69 22.87
N SER A 579 -13.87 -5.00 24.17
CA SER A 579 -12.62 -5.12 24.91
C SER A 579 -11.98 -6.49 24.71
N GLY A 580 -10.64 -6.56 24.65
CA GLY A 580 -9.92 -7.83 24.69
C GLY A 580 -8.82 -7.88 23.64
N SER A 581 -8.82 -8.96 22.87
CA SER A 581 -7.85 -9.13 21.78
C SER A 581 -8.06 -8.09 20.68
N ILE A 582 -7.04 -7.89 19.84
CA ILE A 582 -7.12 -7.05 18.65
C ILE A 582 -8.31 -7.46 17.78
N SER A 583 -8.51 -8.78 17.58
CA SER A 583 -9.64 -9.29 16.81
C SER A 583 -11.01 -8.92 17.38
N ASP A 584 -11.11 -8.79 18.72
CA ASP A 584 -12.35 -8.32 19.35
C ASP A 584 -12.52 -6.81 19.09
N GLN A 585 -11.47 -6.02 19.31
CA GLN A 585 -11.51 -4.56 19.11
C GLN A 585 -11.84 -4.15 17.67
N THR A 586 -11.30 -4.88 16.68
CA THR A 586 -11.54 -4.64 15.25
C THR A 586 -12.86 -5.24 14.75
N GLN A 587 -13.60 -5.96 15.59
CA GLN A 587 -14.93 -6.46 15.21
C GLN A 587 -15.94 -5.31 15.26
N CYS A 588 -16.71 -5.15 14.18
CA CYS A 588 -17.76 -4.15 14.14
C CYS A 588 -18.80 -4.35 15.27
N CYS A 589 -19.00 -3.32 16.10
CA CYS A 589 -20.01 -3.26 17.15
C CYS A 589 -21.18 -2.30 16.84
N LEU A 590 -21.17 -1.66 15.66
CA LEU A 590 -22.28 -0.83 15.20
C LEU A 590 -23.36 -1.64 14.46
N GLU A 591 -24.59 -1.13 14.48
CA GLU A 591 -25.66 -1.61 13.60
C GLU A 591 -25.58 -0.85 12.27
N CYS A 592 -25.06 -1.51 11.24
CA CYS A 592 -24.88 -0.93 9.91
C CYS A 592 -25.85 -1.53 8.90
N THR A 593 -26.39 -0.70 8.01
CA THR A 593 -27.31 -1.13 6.94
C THR A 593 -26.65 -0.98 5.57
N ASP A 594 -26.76 -2.03 4.76
CA ASP A 594 -26.41 -2.01 3.34
C ASP A 594 -27.71 -1.98 2.52
N ASP A 595 -27.88 -0.98 1.66
CA ASP A 595 -29.06 -0.80 0.81
C ASP A 595 -28.87 -1.32 -0.62
N GLY A 596 -27.69 -1.86 -0.94
CA GLY A 596 -27.37 -2.33 -2.29
C GLY A 596 -27.19 -1.19 -3.30
N ASN A 597 -26.87 0.03 -2.86
CA ASN A 597 -26.66 1.15 -3.76
C ASN A 597 -25.54 0.88 -4.77
N LYS A 598 -25.65 1.49 -5.94
CA LYS A 598 -24.74 1.27 -7.07
C LYS A 598 -23.30 1.76 -6.83
N TYR A 599 -23.06 2.57 -5.80
CA TYR A 599 -21.71 3.06 -5.52
C TYR A 599 -20.96 2.02 -4.68
N ASP A 600 -21.58 1.49 -3.63
CA ASP A 600 -20.99 0.41 -2.82
C ASP A 600 -20.91 -0.91 -3.59
N HIS A 601 -21.86 -1.12 -4.50
CA HIS A 601 -21.96 -2.29 -5.38
C HIS A 601 -21.93 -1.83 -6.85
N PRO A 602 -20.76 -1.38 -7.36
CA PRO A 602 -20.65 -0.97 -8.74
C PRO A 602 -20.94 -2.13 -9.69
N PRO A 603 -21.49 -1.87 -10.87
CA PRO A 603 -21.87 -2.93 -11.78
C PRO A 603 -20.67 -3.72 -12.31
N PHE A 604 -19.48 -3.11 -12.39
CA PHE A 604 -18.21 -3.79 -12.58
C PHE A 604 -17.49 -3.90 -11.24
N GLU A 605 -17.06 -5.10 -10.86
CA GLU A 605 -16.30 -5.36 -9.65
C GLU A 605 -14.80 -5.44 -9.99
N ILE A 606 -14.02 -4.50 -9.45
CA ILE A 606 -12.55 -4.57 -9.51
C ILE A 606 -12.05 -5.75 -8.68
N ASN A 607 -10.81 -6.18 -8.90
CA ASN A 607 -10.21 -7.31 -8.19
C ASN A 607 -9.71 -6.93 -6.78
N ASN A 608 -10.55 -6.23 -6.01
CA ASN A 608 -10.27 -5.82 -4.63
C ASN A 608 -9.94 -7.06 -3.78
N ILE A 609 -8.84 -7.00 -3.04
CA ILE A 609 -8.18 -8.07 -2.25
C ILE A 609 -7.93 -9.39 -3.02
N GLY A 610 -7.92 -9.34 -4.36
CA GLY A 610 -7.78 -10.55 -5.19
C GLY A 610 -9.04 -11.43 -5.28
N SER A 611 -10.15 -11.02 -4.66
CA SER A 611 -11.39 -11.80 -4.59
C SER A 611 -12.65 -11.02 -4.94
N ARG A 612 -12.51 -9.83 -5.54
CA ARG A 612 -13.62 -8.91 -5.85
C ARG A 612 -14.45 -8.54 -4.61
N ASP A 613 -13.78 -8.32 -3.48
CA ASP A 613 -14.46 -7.90 -2.26
C ASP A 613 -15.10 -6.50 -2.44
N GLY A 614 -16.22 -6.25 -1.77
CA GLY A 614 -16.95 -4.99 -1.92
C GLY A 614 -16.06 -3.78 -1.58
N ILE A 615 -16.08 -2.73 -2.40
CA ILE A 615 -15.17 -1.57 -2.25
C ILE A 615 -15.45 -0.72 -1.01
N TYR A 616 -16.60 -0.92 -0.37
CA TYR A 616 -16.98 -0.31 0.91
C TYR A 616 -16.47 -1.11 2.14
N ARG A 617 -15.82 -2.26 1.95
CA ARG A 617 -15.28 -3.07 3.05
C ARG A 617 -13.88 -2.60 3.43
N LYS A 618 -13.63 -2.56 4.75
CA LYS A 618 -12.48 -1.87 5.35
C LYS A 618 -12.38 -0.38 4.95
N ALA A 619 -13.50 0.22 4.58
CA ALA A 619 -13.65 1.61 4.20
C ALA A 619 -15.03 2.12 4.65
N ILE A 620 -15.30 3.41 4.50
CA ILE A 620 -16.66 3.95 4.67
C ILE A 620 -17.49 3.70 3.38
N SER A 621 -18.82 3.82 3.45
CA SER A 621 -19.66 3.77 2.25
C SER A 621 -19.14 4.73 1.19
N THR A 622 -18.99 4.22 -0.02
CA THR A 622 -18.61 5.01 -1.20
C THR A 622 -19.72 5.96 -1.64
N SER A 623 -20.94 5.80 -1.12
CA SER A 623 -22.03 6.77 -1.28
C SER A 623 -21.96 7.95 -0.30
N ALA A 624 -21.04 7.93 0.67
CA ALA A 624 -20.79 9.06 1.57
C ALA A 624 -20.38 10.31 0.78
N VAL A 625 -20.73 11.48 1.30
CA VAL A 625 -20.65 12.76 0.60
C VAL A 625 -19.69 13.70 1.30
N HIS A 626 -18.74 14.25 0.54
CA HIS A 626 -17.87 15.34 0.97
C HIS A 626 -18.56 16.70 0.82
N TYR A 627 -18.04 17.72 1.49
CA TYR A 627 -18.48 19.12 1.44
C TYR A 627 -18.67 19.65 0.02
N THR A 628 -17.82 19.22 -0.92
CA THR A 628 -17.87 19.63 -2.32
C THR A 628 -19.06 19.05 -3.10
N GLY A 629 -19.78 18.09 -2.50
CA GLY A 629 -20.78 17.26 -3.17
C GLY A 629 -20.19 16.05 -3.88
N ALA A 630 -18.86 15.88 -3.87
CA ALA A 630 -18.21 14.68 -4.39
C ALA A 630 -18.52 13.47 -3.50
N LEU A 631 -18.66 12.31 -4.13
CA LEU A 631 -18.87 11.04 -3.44
C LEU A 631 -17.54 10.43 -3.03
N GLN A 632 -17.53 9.70 -1.92
CA GLN A 632 -16.40 8.88 -1.51
C GLN A 632 -15.98 7.90 -2.61
N TYR A 633 -16.92 7.42 -3.44
CA TYR A 633 -16.66 6.63 -4.64
C TYR A 633 -15.60 7.23 -5.59
N ASP A 634 -15.56 8.55 -5.67
CA ASP A 634 -14.65 9.32 -6.51
C ASP A 634 -13.39 9.76 -5.75
N THR A 635 -13.52 10.07 -4.46
CA THR A 635 -12.49 10.72 -3.64
C THR A 635 -11.73 9.79 -2.71
N HIS A 636 -12.15 8.53 -2.55
CA HIS A 636 -11.59 7.60 -1.57
C HIS A 636 -10.06 7.52 -1.61
N ASN A 637 -9.48 7.25 -2.79
CA ASN A 637 -8.03 7.20 -2.99
C ASN A 637 -7.29 8.53 -2.75
N LEU A 638 -8.00 9.63 -2.47
CA LEU A 638 -7.44 10.95 -2.19
C LEU A 638 -7.43 11.30 -0.70
N TYR A 639 -8.04 10.49 0.18
CA TYR A 639 -8.22 10.85 1.59
C TYR A 639 -6.88 11.13 2.28
N GLY A 640 -5.99 10.13 2.37
CA GLY A 640 -4.66 10.30 2.97
C GLY A 640 -3.79 11.34 2.26
N PHE A 641 -3.99 11.57 0.95
CA PHE A 641 -3.31 12.65 0.24
C PHE A 641 -3.77 14.03 0.73
N THR A 642 -5.07 14.24 0.87
CA THR A 642 -5.62 15.51 1.39
C THR A 642 -5.28 15.76 2.86
N GLU A 643 -5.27 14.71 3.68
CA GLU A 643 -4.80 14.78 5.06
C GLU A 643 -3.29 15.13 5.13
N SER A 644 -2.46 14.45 4.32
CA SER A 644 -1.03 14.75 4.22
C SER A 644 -0.75 16.21 3.88
N ILE A 645 -1.55 16.81 2.98
CA ILE A 645 -1.45 18.23 2.65
C ILE A 645 -1.72 19.09 3.89
N ALA A 646 -2.82 18.84 4.61
CA ALA A 646 -3.22 19.59 5.79
C ALA A 646 -2.20 19.44 6.93
N THR A 647 -1.87 18.20 7.31
CA THR A 647 -0.92 17.88 8.40
C THR A 647 0.45 18.49 8.15
N ASN A 648 0.97 18.39 6.91
CA ASN A 648 2.24 19.01 6.56
C ASN A 648 2.19 20.55 6.68
N ALA A 649 1.13 21.19 6.17
CA ALA A 649 0.99 22.64 6.20
C ALA A 649 0.93 23.17 7.65
N VAL A 650 0.17 22.48 8.51
CA VAL A 650 0.05 22.82 9.93
C VAL A 650 1.40 22.71 10.64
N GLN A 651 2.14 21.62 10.46
CA GLN A 651 3.46 21.46 11.08
C GLN A 651 4.47 22.52 10.60
N GLU A 652 4.46 22.89 9.31
CA GLU A 652 5.34 23.94 8.80
C GLU A 652 5.01 25.32 9.41
N ASP A 653 3.73 25.63 9.60
CA ASP A 653 3.26 26.84 10.31
C ASP A 653 3.65 26.81 11.80
N LEU A 654 3.36 25.70 12.48
CA LEU A 654 3.58 25.53 13.92
C LEU A 654 5.06 25.62 14.29
N PHE A 655 5.93 24.95 13.54
CA PHE A 655 7.35 24.86 13.86
C PHE A 655 8.21 25.93 13.20
N ASN A 656 7.71 26.57 12.13
CA ASN A 656 8.49 27.42 11.23
C ASN A 656 9.80 26.71 10.78
N LYS A 657 9.68 25.40 10.51
CA LYS A 657 10.74 24.46 10.13
C LYS A 657 10.18 23.48 9.11
N ARG A 658 11.05 22.63 8.55
CA ARG A 658 10.60 21.50 7.72
C ARG A 658 9.84 20.52 8.59
N ALA A 659 8.57 20.27 8.25
CA ALA A 659 7.76 19.24 8.88
C ALA A 659 8.26 17.83 8.56
N PHE A 660 8.00 16.89 9.45
CA PHE A 660 8.09 15.46 9.18
C PHE A 660 6.70 14.86 9.36
N THR A 661 6.11 14.42 8.25
CA THR A 661 4.86 13.66 8.24
C THR A 661 5.19 12.29 7.67
N LEU A 662 4.74 11.23 8.32
CA LEU A 662 4.71 9.87 7.77
C LEU A 662 3.24 9.51 7.53
N SER A 663 2.86 9.08 6.32
CA SER A 663 1.48 8.75 5.96
C SER A 663 1.38 7.35 5.39
N ARG A 664 0.31 6.62 5.72
CA ARG A 664 0.06 5.28 5.17
C ARG A 664 -0.53 5.37 3.77
N SER A 665 -1.70 5.98 3.63
CA SER A 665 -2.32 6.13 2.33
C SER A 665 -1.68 7.26 1.53
N THR A 666 -1.47 7.00 0.24
CA THR A 666 -0.85 7.95 -0.68
C THR A 666 -1.47 7.92 -2.08
N PHE A 667 -1.49 9.08 -2.72
CA PHE A 667 -1.80 9.28 -4.15
C PHE A 667 -0.65 10.02 -4.85
N PRO A 668 -0.50 9.98 -6.19
CA PRO A 668 0.42 10.81 -6.94
C PRO A 668 0.47 12.26 -6.44
N GLY A 669 1.67 12.73 -6.07
CA GLY A 669 1.89 14.05 -5.47
C GLY A 669 2.12 14.04 -3.96
N SER A 670 1.77 12.96 -3.25
CA SER A 670 1.91 12.86 -1.78
C SER A 670 3.34 13.11 -1.29
N GLY A 671 4.37 12.72 -2.05
CA GLY A 671 5.78 12.94 -1.69
C GLY A 671 6.19 14.42 -1.54
N ALA A 672 5.39 15.36 -2.06
CA ALA A 672 5.58 16.79 -1.82
C ALA A 672 5.20 17.22 -0.39
N HIS A 673 4.58 16.33 0.38
CA HIS A 673 3.99 16.60 1.70
C HIS A 673 4.46 15.60 2.77
N THR A 674 4.62 14.33 2.42
CA THR A 674 4.84 13.25 3.40
C THR A 674 5.98 12.30 3.01
N ALA A 675 6.55 11.65 4.02
CA ALA A 675 7.24 10.38 3.92
C ALA A 675 6.21 9.24 3.91
N TYR A 676 6.67 8.02 3.63
CA TYR A 676 5.83 6.83 3.59
C TYR A 676 6.60 5.63 4.19
N TRP A 677 5.91 4.62 4.69
CA TRP A 677 6.48 3.32 5.04
C TRP A 677 5.64 2.23 4.41
N THR A 678 6.21 1.07 4.11
CA THR A 678 5.52 0.00 3.36
C THR A 678 4.34 -0.63 4.09
N GLY A 679 3.93 -0.13 5.25
CA GLY A 679 2.88 -0.70 6.10
C GLY A 679 3.25 -2.05 6.72
N ASP A 680 2.23 -2.65 7.35
CA ASP A 680 2.26 -3.83 8.20
C ASP A 680 2.79 -5.09 7.47
N ASN A 681 4.10 -5.22 7.44
CA ASN A 681 4.81 -6.40 6.96
C ASN A 681 4.86 -7.48 8.06
N ALA A 682 5.40 -8.65 7.74
CA ALA A 682 5.64 -9.72 8.70
C ALA A 682 7.14 -9.99 8.93
N ALA A 683 7.46 -10.60 10.06
CA ALA A 683 8.81 -11.06 10.41
C ALA A 683 9.18 -12.32 9.61
N THR A 684 9.25 -12.19 8.28
CA THR A 684 9.62 -13.28 7.37
C THR A 684 10.69 -12.84 6.36
N TRP A 685 11.42 -13.81 5.79
CA TRP A 685 12.38 -13.55 4.72
C TRP A 685 11.73 -13.02 3.43
N ASN A 686 10.48 -13.43 3.17
CA ASN A 686 9.72 -12.96 2.01
C ASN A 686 9.44 -11.46 2.14
N ASP A 687 9.03 -10.99 3.31
CA ASP A 687 8.78 -9.56 3.57
C ASP A 687 10.03 -8.69 3.37
N ILE A 688 11.22 -9.19 3.73
CA ILE A 688 12.48 -8.52 3.41
C ILE A 688 12.64 -8.40 1.89
N GLN A 689 12.46 -9.50 1.14
CA GLN A 689 12.58 -9.49 -0.31
C GLN A 689 11.57 -8.54 -0.96
N TRP A 690 10.33 -8.58 -0.49
CA TRP A 690 9.17 -7.81 -0.94
C TRP A 690 9.30 -6.31 -0.66
N SER A 691 9.97 -5.93 0.44
CA SER A 691 10.19 -4.52 0.76
C SER A 691 11.01 -3.79 -0.32
N ILE A 692 11.95 -4.49 -0.97
CA ILE A 692 12.87 -3.92 -1.96
C ILE A 692 12.13 -3.36 -3.19
N PRO A 693 11.33 -4.14 -3.94
CA PRO A 693 10.58 -3.62 -5.07
C PRO A 693 9.58 -2.54 -4.65
N THR A 694 8.93 -2.66 -3.50
CA THR A 694 8.02 -1.63 -2.99
C THR A 694 8.75 -0.30 -2.77
N ILE A 695 9.86 -0.29 -2.03
CA ILE A 695 10.70 0.90 -1.80
C ILE A 695 11.14 1.53 -3.13
N LEU A 696 11.59 0.72 -4.10
CA LEU A 696 12.02 1.21 -5.41
C LEU A 696 10.87 1.82 -6.21
N ASN A 697 9.68 1.22 -6.15
CA ASN A 697 8.47 1.76 -6.77
C ASN A 697 8.07 3.11 -6.17
N PHE A 698 8.13 3.28 -4.84
CA PHE A 698 7.88 4.59 -4.20
C PHE A 698 8.89 5.66 -4.59
N GLY A 699 10.15 5.28 -4.82
CA GLY A 699 11.14 6.15 -5.46
C GLY A 699 10.69 6.64 -6.85
N MET A 700 10.07 5.76 -7.65
CA MET A 700 9.47 6.13 -8.94
C MET A 700 8.20 6.97 -8.80
N TYR A 701 7.38 6.71 -7.77
CA TYR A 701 6.16 7.48 -7.46
C TYR A 701 6.46 8.89 -6.91
N GLY A 702 7.73 9.23 -6.71
CA GLY A 702 8.13 10.54 -6.22
C GLY A 702 8.08 10.67 -4.70
N ILE A 703 8.25 9.56 -3.98
CA ILE A 703 8.26 9.50 -2.51
C ILE A 703 9.56 8.81 -2.07
N PRO A 704 10.70 9.53 -2.05
CA PRO A 704 12.01 8.93 -1.82
C PRO A 704 12.35 8.71 -0.33
N MET A 705 11.61 9.33 0.59
CA MET A 705 11.70 9.03 2.02
C MET A 705 10.73 7.88 2.31
N VAL A 706 11.21 6.66 2.12
CA VAL A 706 10.45 5.43 2.29
C VAL A 706 11.29 4.35 2.95
N GLY A 707 10.66 3.53 3.80
CA GLY A 707 11.25 2.38 4.47
C GLY A 707 10.19 1.32 4.78
N SER A 708 10.62 0.20 5.35
CA SER A 708 9.76 -0.90 5.82
C SER A 708 10.02 -1.12 7.30
N ASP A 709 9.10 -1.76 8.01
CA ASP A 709 9.27 -2.05 9.43
C ASP A 709 10.36 -3.11 9.61
N ILE A 710 11.52 -2.64 10.09
CA ILE A 710 12.72 -3.47 10.23
C ILE A 710 12.45 -4.57 11.27
N CYS A 711 12.87 -5.79 10.94
CA CYS A 711 12.61 -7.03 11.67
C CYS A 711 11.17 -7.57 11.59
N GLY A 712 10.26 -6.86 10.92
CA GLY A 712 8.87 -7.25 10.72
C GLY A 712 7.92 -6.71 11.81
N PHE A 713 6.76 -6.21 11.39
CA PHE A 713 5.69 -5.74 12.27
C PHE A 713 4.90 -6.92 12.87
N SER A 714 4.43 -7.82 12.02
CA SER A 714 3.65 -9.00 12.43
C SER A 714 4.55 -10.18 12.79
N GLY A 715 4.22 -10.86 13.89
CA GLY A 715 4.91 -12.07 14.34
C GLY A 715 6.19 -11.79 15.13
N ASP A 716 6.71 -12.83 15.78
CA ASP A 716 7.96 -12.74 16.53
C ASP A 716 9.15 -12.87 15.57
N THR A 717 10.04 -11.87 15.58
CA THR A 717 11.29 -11.92 14.81
C THR A 717 12.32 -12.87 15.43
N THR A 718 13.31 -13.27 14.63
CA THR A 718 14.44 -14.09 15.08
C THR A 718 15.73 -13.27 15.10
N GLU A 719 16.75 -13.74 15.83
CA GLU A 719 18.06 -13.08 15.83
C GLU A 719 18.68 -13.05 14.42
N GLU A 720 18.55 -14.12 13.64
CA GLU A 720 19.11 -14.18 12.28
C GLU A 720 18.36 -13.27 11.30
N LEU A 721 17.03 -13.16 11.43
CA LEU A 721 16.22 -12.30 10.56
C LEU A 721 16.44 -10.80 10.87
N CYS A 722 16.62 -10.47 12.16
CA CYS A 722 16.76 -9.10 12.64
C CYS A 722 18.22 -8.60 12.71
N GLY A 723 19.19 -9.52 12.68
CA GLY A 723 20.61 -9.30 12.99
C GLY A 723 21.52 -8.85 11.85
#